data_AF-S3LEE8-F1
#
_entry.id   AF-S3LEE8-F1
#
_cell.length_a   1.000
_cell.length_b   1.000
_cell.length_c   1.000
_cell.angle_alpha   90.00
_cell.angle_beta   90.00
_cell.angle_gamma   90.00
#
_symmetry.space_group_name_H-M   'P 1'
#
loop_
_entity.id
_entity.type
_entity.pdbx_description
1 polymer ?
#
loop_
_entity_poly.entity_id
_entity_poly.type
_entity_poly.pdbx_seq_one_letter_code
_entity_poly.pdbx_strand_id
1 'polypeptide(L)'
;MLKNIKRNLPLIEALLVFLLPVTAAYSQTIGRELQQINTSYALQYLQRAAGLYADSNYAAALEYAEKGITFDDSFADFFYLKAQCLTHLDGTRAQCLDAAETSLASGLKLRIYSRDSLILLLTRLYIETERYNEALQLGQTLAFPSADSDFYRASALYGLGRDEQARDVIETALTRWSFDSRFPRLFFLQERDKPMTRAGKKLADTLLQQLYVWIEQAPSLAVYAAPFDPNPQENNRRLKVYRNMHAADNQNLDARTQLAAVLAELRYGVIDEKTAVEEFFAVTTASHLPQEENGKTPVSAVYSDQLIELCRLTGTSGMRKEIGTRLTAFSGVLLEDDNYDGISNAAVFFEQGRPVSAYFDLNQDEEYEYQVQCNLGAPSLIFTPKNGYAVQYDSYPAIHAVIQRADKREYIMRPLSLRWEPVTQTELDLRLRDTDAEAPAFFTLRLRDNARLLQEHDFIFSVLYSEEPAPQDEHTVLRIHFEDGLIVSAEIKKGTQTLAHTRYRNGVLVQKEYDYDGDGFFEVLEQYDKQGNLEKISVDVDKNKLFEYYEVYKTDGTVIKNWDENEDGTPEIQYTQFPSGNAQTVWKHRYSGLPVSVYYKDGAPERLTIGRTNVPLIKDPSYNVYWLERRPSFSDKVAEKLTEVFADDASDVEAQTVLIGNYELYAVRSGGNIFVQLFTIPVTAEERR
;
A
#
# COMPACT_ATOMS: atom_id res chain seq x y z
N MET A 1 67.54 -11.41 29.49
CA MET A 1 66.15 -11.34 30.00
C MET A 1 65.13 -11.87 28.98
N LEU A 2 65.37 -13.08 28.44
CA LEU A 2 64.51 -13.69 27.38
C LEU A 2 64.33 -15.19 27.62
N LYS A 3 64.24 -15.60 28.90
CA LYS A 3 64.00 -17.00 29.31
C LYS A 3 62.79 -17.22 30.23
N ASN A 4 62.08 -16.16 30.65
CA ASN A 4 60.88 -16.28 31.48
C ASN A 4 59.54 -16.09 30.74
N ILE A 5 59.53 -15.76 29.45
CA ILE A 5 58.28 -15.57 28.69
C ILE A 5 57.80 -16.86 27.98
N LYS A 6 58.69 -17.85 27.79
CA LYS A 6 58.34 -19.12 27.13
C LYS A 6 57.73 -20.21 28.03
N ARG A 7 57.53 -19.93 29.33
CA ARG A 7 56.98 -20.92 30.26
C ARG A 7 55.49 -20.72 30.59
N ASN A 8 54.89 -19.61 30.17
CA ASN A 8 53.46 -19.31 30.39
C ASN A 8 52.62 -19.28 29.10
N LEU A 9 53.23 -19.41 27.91
CA LEU A 9 52.50 -19.45 26.63
C LEU A 9 51.56 -20.67 26.48
N PRO A 10 51.93 -21.92 26.85
CA PRO A 10 51.01 -23.05 26.72
C PRO A 10 49.89 -23.04 27.76
N LEU A 11 49.95 -22.17 28.79
CA LEU A 11 48.86 -21.98 29.76
C LEU A 11 47.83 -20.95 29.27
N ILE A 12 48.25 -19.95 28.49
CA ILE A 12 47.37 -18.89 27.96
C ILE A 12 46.65 -19.36 26.69
N GLU A 13 47.32 -20.11 25.81
CA GLU A 13 46.68 -20.73 24.62
C GLU A 13 45.71 -21.86 25.00
N ALA A 14 46.00 -22.63 26.06
CA ALA A 14 45.05 -23.59 26.61
C ALA A 14 43.84 -22.91 27.29
N LEU A 15 44.02 -21.75 27.93
CA LEU A 15 42.89 -21.00 28.50
C LEU A 15 41.97 -20.40 27.43
N LEU A 16 42.53 -19.91 26.31
CA LEU A 16 41.78 -19.31 25.20
C LEU A 16 41.01 -20.34 24.34
N VAL A 17 41.55 -21.55 24.17
CA VAL A 17 40.85 -22.66 23.46
C VAL A 17 39.75 -23.28 24.34
N PHE A 18 39.84 -23.17 25.67
CA PHE A 18 38.75 -23.56 26.59
C PHE A 18 37.71 -22.44 26.83
N LEU A 19 38.03 -21.16 26.59
CA LEU A 19 37.08 -20.04 26.75
C LEU A 19 36.14 -19.83 25.54
N LEU A 20 36.53 -20.23 24.33
CA LEU A 20 35.69 -20.16 23.13
C LEU A 20 34.46 -21.12 23.14
N PRO A 21 34.60 -22.41 23.53
CA PRO A 21 33.43 -23.28 23.69
C PRO A 21 32.62 -22.94 24.95
N VAL A 22 33.24 -22.36 25.98
CA VAL A 22 32.53 -21.92 27.19
C VAL A 22 31.71 -20.67 26.94
N THR A 23 32.18 -19.67 26.18
CA THR A 23 31.38 -18.48 25.82
C THR A 23 30.27 -18.79 24.83
N ALA A 24 30.48 -19.69 23.87
CA ALA A 24 29.42 -20.19 22.99
C ALA A 24 28.38 -21.05 23.74
N ALA A 25 28.82 -21.92 24.65
CA ALA A 25 27.93 -22.69 25.51
C ALA A 25 27.19 -21.78 26.51
N TYR A 26 27.83 -20.75 27.06
CA TYR A 26 27.20 -19.79 27.98
C TYR A 26 26.20 -18.88 27.25
N SER A 27 26.50 -18.43 26.03
CA SER A 27 25.55 -17.68 25.19
C SER A 27 24.36 -18.55 24.73
N GLN A 28 24.59 -19.83 24.40
CA GLN A 28 23.52 -20.79 24.14
C GLN A 28 22.70 -21.12 25.40
N THR A 29 23.32 -21.09 26.59
CA THR A 29 22.64 -21.36 27.86
C THR A 29 21.79 -20.18 28.28
N ILE A 30 22.32 -18.94 28.18
CA ILE A 30 21.55 -17.70 28.39
C ILE A 30 20.40 -17.61 27.37
N GLY A 31 20.63 -17.94 26.11
CA GLY A 31 19.58 -17.98 25.09
C GLY A 31 18.49 -19.01 25.40
N ARG A 32 18.86 -20.20 25.92
CA ARG A 32 17.89 -21.22 26.36
C ARG A 32 17.14 -20.83 27.62
N GLU A 33 17.79 -20.22 28.59
CA GLU A 33 17.15 -19.74 29.82
C GLU A 33 16.21 -18.57 29.53
N LEU A 34 16.62 -17.61 28.70
CA LEU A 34 15.76 -16.51 28.26
C LEU A 34 14.56 -17.03 27.46
N GLN A 35 14.78 -18.00 26.55
CA GLN A 35 13.67 -18.65 25.84
C GLN A 35 12.72 -19.34 26.81
N GLN A 36 13.21 -20.08 27.80
CA GLN A 36 12.37 -20.74 28.81
C GLN A 36 11.56 -19.73 29.63
N ILE A 37 12.17 -18.62 30.03
CA ILE A 37 11.50 -17.52 30.74
C ILE A 37 10.41 -16.92 29.87
N ASN A 38 10.72 -16.59 28.61
CA ASN A 38 9.77 -16.07 27.65
C ASN A 38 8.61 -17.03 27.40
N THR A 39 8.89 -18.32 27.18
CA THR A 39 7.87 -19.37 27.06
C THR A 39 6.98 -19.42 28.31
N SER A 40 7.56 -19.29 29.51
CA SER A 40 6.78 -19.31 30.76
C SER A 40 5.84 -18.12 30.89
N TYR A 41 6.27 -16.92 30.47
CA TYR A 41 5.42 -15.73 30.43
C TYR A 41 4.34 -15.89 29.38
N ALA A 42 4.69 -16.33 28.16
CA ALA A 42 3.74 -16.59 27.09
C ALA A 42 2.63 -17.55 27.56
N LEU A 43 2.95 -18.65 28.24
CA LEU A 43 1.94 -19.57 28.77
C LEU A 43 1.00 -18.92 29.80
N GLN A 44 1.48 -17.98 30.63
CA GLN A 44 0.63 -17.22 31.55
C GLN A 44 -0.30 -16.27 30.80
N TYR A 45 0.22 -15.56 29.79
CA TYR A 45 -0.59 -14.72 28.90
C TYR A 45 -1.66 -15.54 28.18
N LEU A 46 -1.31 -16.72 27.69
CA LEU A 46 -2.23 -17.62 27.00
C LEU A 46 -3.38 -18.08 27.90
N GLN A 47 -3.07 -18.51 29.13
CA GLN A 47 -4.10 -18.88 30.11
C GLN A 47 -5.02 -17.70 30.45
N ARG A 48 -4.46 -16.49 30.58
CA ARG A 48 -5.23 -15.28 30.87
C ARG A 48 -6.13 -14.89 29.71
N ALA A 49 -5.62 -14.93 28.48
CA ALA A 49 -6.39 -14.64 27.26
C ALA A 49 -7.57 -15.61 27.10
N ALA A 50 -7.33 -16.92 27.31
CA ALA A 50 -8.38 -17.94 27.25
C ALA A 50 -9.48 -17.71 28.30
N GLY A 51 -9.11 -17.32 29.54
CA GLY A 51 -10.06 -16.98 30.59
C GLY A 51 -10.89 -15.73 30.24
N LEU A 52 -10.24 -14.67 29.74
CA LEU A 52 -10.93 -13.43 29.32
C LEU A 52 -11.88 -13.68 28.15
N TYR A 53 -11.51 -14.55 27.21
CA TYR A 53 -12.38 -14.95 26.11
C TYR A 53 -13.63 -15.68 26.63
N ALA A 54 -13.47 -16.62 27.57
CA ALA A 54 -14.59 -17.32 28.19
C ALA A 54 -15.53 -16.36 28.95
N ASP A 55 -14.99 -15.29 29.52
CA ASP A 55 -15.75 -14.22 30.18
C ASP A 55 -16.36 -13.20 29.19
N SER A 56 -16.30 -13.45 27.88
CA SER A 56 -16.76 -12.55 26.80
C SER A 56 -16.08 -11.18 26.78
N ASN A 57 -14.91 -11.05 27.40
CA ASN A 57 -14.10 -9.84 27.35
C ASN A 57 -13.11 -9.91 26.19
N TYR A 58 -13.64 -9.86 24.97
CA TYR A 58 -12.89 -10.11 23.74
C TYR A 58 -11.74 -9.12 23.53
N ALA A 59 -11.94 -7.83 23.84
CA ALA A 59 -10.92 -6.80 23.66
C ALA A 59 -9.68 -7.07 24.52
N ALA A 60 -9.89 -7.38 25.81
CA ALA A 60 -8.80 -7.74 26.69
C ALA A 60 -8.19 -9.10 26.32
N ALA A 61 -9.00 -10.07 25.91
CA ALA A 61 -8.50 -11.37 25.46
C ALA A 61 -7.55 -11.24 24.26
N LEU A 62 -7.91 -10.41 23.27
CA LEU A 62 -7.08 -10.07 22.12
C LEU A 62 -5.77 -9.42 22.55
N GLU A 63 -5.82 -8.38 23.39
CA GLU A 63 -4.63 -7.68 23.89
C GLU A 63 -3.65 -8.64 24.60
N TYR A 64 -4.16 -9.53 25.45
CA TYR A 64 -3.34 -10.52 26.15
C TYR A 64 -2.78 -11.59 25.21
N ALA A 65 -3.52 -12.00 24.18
CA ALA A 65 -3.02 -12.92 23.17
C ALA A 65 -1.87 -12.29 22.39
N GLU A 66 -2.02 -11.05 21.91
CA GLU A 66 -0.99 -10.33 21.16
C GLU A 66 0.27 -10.06 21.99
N LYS A 67 0.12 -9.67 23.25
CA LYS A 67 1.25 -9.56 24.19
C LYS A 67 1.98 -10.89 24.35
N GLY A 68 1.23 -11.99 24.51
CA GLY A 68 1.81 -13.32 24.63
C GLY A 68 2.65 -13.74 23.42
N ILE A 69 2.20 -13.42 22.21
CA ILE A 69 2.93 -13.66 20.95
C ILE A 69 4.31 -12.97 20.98
N THR A 70 4.41 -11.75 21.53
CA THR A 70 5.71 -11.03 21.60
C THR A 70 6.75 -11.71 22.50
N PHE A 71 6.33 -12.57 23.42
CA PHE A 71 7.24 -13.36 24.25
C PHE A 71 7.63 -14.68 23.58
N ASP A 72 6.65 -15.44 23.08
CA ASP A 72 6.87 -16.71 22.37
C ASP A 72 5.73 -16.97 21.38
N ASP A 73 6.05 -16.86 20.09
CA ASP A 73 5.13 -17.06 18.97
C ASP A 73 4.99 -18.53 18.56
N SER A 74 5.64 -19.48 19.25
CA SER A 74 5.60 -20.90 18.88
C SER A 74 4.30 -21.63 19.28
N PHE A 75 3.29 -20.89 19.76
CA PHE A 75 1.99 -21.44 20.19
C PHE A 75 0.86 -21.07 19.23
N ALA A 76 0.25 -22.09 18.63
CA ALA A 76 -0.90 -21.96 17.73
C ALA A 76 -2.13 -21.34 18.43
N ASP A 77 -2.30 -21.61 19.73
CA ASP A 77 -3.44 -21.17 20.53
C ASP A 77 -3.61 -19.63 20.56
N PHE A 78 -2.52 -18.87 20.47
CA PHE A 78 -2.59 -17.40 20.46
C PHE A 78 -3.26 -16.88 19.19
N PHE A 79 -2.83 -17.39 18.04
CA PHE A 79 -3.38 -16.99 16.75
C PHE A 79 -4.84 -17.45 16.60
N TYR A 80 -5.16 -18.65 17.11
CA TYR A 80 -6.54 -19.12 17.20
C TYR A 80 -7.42 -18.20 18.05
N LEU A 81 -6.95 -17.81 19.24
CA LEU A 81 -7.66 -16.84 20.09
C LEU A 81 -7.79 -15.47 19.44
N LYS A 82 -6.74 -15.00 18.76
CA LYS A 82 -6.76 -13.75 17.99
C LYS A 82 -7.88 -13.76 16.95
N ALA A 83 -7.95 -14.79 16.12
CA ALA A 83 -8.99 -14.95 15.11
C ALA A 83 -10.41 -14.93 15.71
N GLN A 84 -10.61 -15.71 16.79
CA GLN A 84 -11.89 -15.75 17.51
C GLN A 84 -12.28 -14.39 18.13
N CYS A 85 -11.33 -13.68 18.73
CA CYS A 85 -11.60 -12.36 19.32
C CYS A 85 -11.95 -11.33 18.24
N LEU A 86 -11.23 -11.34 17.11
CA LEU A 86 -11.49 -10.43 15.99
C LEU A 86 -12.92 -10.59 15.44
N THR A 87 -13.45 -11.82 15.41
CA THR A 87 -14.84 -12.10 14.99
C THR A 87 -15.88 -11.39 15.88
N HIS A 88 -15.51 -10.97 17.10
CA HIS A 88 -16.38 -10.28 18.04
C HIS A 88 -16.10 -8.78 18.19
N LEU A 89 -15.02 -8.26 17.59
CA LEU A 89 -14.51 -6.89 17.82
C LEU A 89 -14.51 -6.03 16.56
N ASP A 90 -15.41 -6.32 15.63
CA ASP A 90 -15.47 -5.65 14.31
C ASP A 90 -14.15 -5.78 13.53
N GLY A 91 -13.39 -6.87 13.76
CA GLY A 91 -12.21 -7.19 12.95
C GLY A 91 -12.65 -7.73 11.60
N THR A 92 -11.96 -7.34 10.53
CA THR A 92 -12.28 -7.81 9.17
C THR A 92 -12.14 -9.32 9.06
N ARG A 93 -12.92 -9.94 8.17
CA ARG A 93 -12.79 -11.37 7.88
C ARG A 93 -11.40 -11.72 7.31
N ALA A 94 -10.75 -10.82 6.58
CA ALA A 94 -9.34 -10.95 6.17
C ALA A 94 -8.38 -11.09 7.37
N GLN A 95 -8.51 -10.23 8.39
CA GLN A 95 -7.70 -10.34 9.62
C GLN A 95 -7.99 -11.62 10.40
N CYS A 96 -9.26 -12.05 10.45
CA CYS A 96 -9.64 -13.32 11.07
C CYS A 96 -8.99 -14.50 10.33
N LEU A 97 -8.99 -14.45 8.99
CA LEU A 97 -8.44 -15.46 8.11
C LEU A 97 -6.91 -15.57 8.27
N ASP A 98 -6.18 -14.45 8.22
CA ASP A 98 -4.73 -14.42 8.41
C ASP A 98 -4.32 -15.04 9.76
N ALA A 99 -5.01 -14.68 10.84
CA ALA A 99 -4.77 -15.24 12.16
C ALA A 99 -5.11 -16.75 12.21
N ALA A 100 -6.21 -17.18 11.59
CA ALA A 100 -6.59 -18.59 11.55
C ALA A 100 -5.63 -19.45 10.72
N GLU A 101 -5.18 -18.97 9.55
CA GLU A 101 -4.15 -19.62 8.72
C GLU A 101 -2.83 -19.73 9.49
N THR A 102 -2.41 -18.65 10.14
CA THR A 102 -1.19 -18.64 10.97
C THR A 102 -1.27 -19.66 12.10
N SER A 103 -2.45 -19.84 12.73
CA SER A 103 -2.63 -20.84 13.80
C SER A 103 -2.35 -22.29 13.35
N LEU A 104 -2.46 -22.58 12.05
CA LEU A 104 -2.22 -23.91 11.47
C LEU A 104 -0.87 -24.02 10.75
N ALA A 105 -0.02 -23.00 10.85
CA ALA A 105 1.34 -23.02 10.31
C ALA A 105 2.17 -24.18 10.89
N SER A 106 3.07 -24.71 10.06
CA SER A 106 3.91 -25.85 10.44
C SER A 106 4.88 -25.49 11.56
N GLY A 107 5.02 -26.36 12.56
CA GLY A 107 5.98 -26.20 13.67
C GLY A 107 5.41 -25.54 14.93
N LEU A 108 4.17 -25.03 14.90
CA LEU A 108 3.50 -24.49 16.09
C LEU A 108 3.02 -25.58 17.05
N LYS A 109 3.00 -25.25 18.34
CA LYS A 109 2.59 -26.12 19.44
C LYS A 109 1.19 -25.77 19.91
N LEU A 110 0.40 -26.78 20.28
CA LEU A 110 -0.90 -26.62 20.91
C LEU A 110 -0.84 -26.88 22.42
N ARG A 111 -1.59 -26.11 23.21
CA ARG A 111 -1.61 -26.19 24.68
C ARG A 111 -3.00 -26.28 25.28
N ILE A 112 -3.94 -25.45 24.83
CA ILE A 112 -5.28 -25.33 25.40
C ILE A 112 -6.31 -25.92 24.44
N TYR A 113 -6.22 -25.56 23.15
CA TYR A 113 -7.20 -25.92 22.14
C TYR A 113 -6.80 -27.16 21.36
N SER A 114 -7.80 -27.80 20.75
CA SER A 114 -7.58 -28.96 19.89
C SER A 114 -7.28 -28.54 18.45
N ARG A 115 -6.52 -29.36 17.73
CA ARG A 115 -6.26 -29.12 16.29
C ARG A 115 -7.57 -29.06 15.49
N ASP A 116 -8.55 -29.91 15.82
CA ASP A 116 -9.87 -29.91 15.16
C ASP A 116 -10.60 -28.58 15.36
N SER A 117 -10.47 -27.92 16.52
CA SER A 117 -11.06 -26.58 16.75
C SER A 117 -10.48 -25.52 15.81
N LEU A 118 -9.16 -25.55 15.59
CA LEU A 118 -8.49 -24.64 14.66
C LEU A 118 -8.90 -24.92 13.21
N ILE A 119 -8.97 -26.21 12.83
CA ILE A 119 -9.40 -26.63 11.50
C ILE A 119 -10.85 -26.19 11.24
N LEU A 120 -11.76 -26.39 12.19
CA LEU A 120 -13.16 -25.98 12.03
C LEU A 120 -13.30 -24.46 11.87
N LEU A 121 -12.55 -23.67 12.64
CA LEU A 121 -12.54 -22.21 12.48
C LEU A 121 -12.04 -21.80 11.10
N LEU A 122 -10.89 -22.34 10.66
CA LEU A 122 -10.34 -21.99 9.34
C LEU A 122 -11.24 -22.49 8.19
N THR A 123 -11.85 -23.66 8.33
CA THR A 123 -12.80 -24.20 7.35
C THR A 123 -14.03 -23.30 7.23
N ARG A 124 -14.55 -22.80 8.35
CA ARG A 124 -15.64 -21.80 8.35
C ARG A 124 -15.23 -20.55 7.58
N LEU A 125 -14.08 -19.98 7.90
CA LEU A 125 -13.58 -18.75 7.26
C LEU A 125 -13.33 -18.95 5.76
N TYR A 126 -12.81 -20.12 5.34
CA TYR A 126 -12.70 -20.45 3.92
C TYR A 126 -14.05 -20.54 3.21
N ILE A 127 -15.11 -20.99 3.88
CA ILE A 127 -16.46 -21.00 3.28
C ILE A 127 -17.01 -19.59 3.16
N GLU A 128 -16.89 -18.80 4.23
CA GLU A 128 -17.32 -17.40 4.27
C GLU A 128 -16.48 -16.47 3.36
N THR A 129 -15.38 -16.97 2.78
CA THR A 129 -14.53 -16.23 1.82
C THR A 129 -14.46 -16.91 0.44
N GLU A 130 -15.44 -17.75 0.13
CA GLU A 130 -15.59 -18.48 -1.13
C GLU A 130 -14.42 -19.43 -1.52
N ARG A 131 -13.50 -19.74 -0.60
CA ARG A 131 -12.39 -20.69 -0.75
C ARG A 131 -12.84 -22.14 -0.53
N TYR A 132 -13.87 -22.56 -1.26
CA TYR A 132 -14.56 -23.83 -1.03
C TYR A 132 -13.69 -25.07 -1.27
N ASN A 133 -12.75 -25.03 -2.23
CA ASN A 133 -11.85 -26.15 -2.48
C ASN A 133 -10.90 -26.37 -1.29
N GLU A 134 -10.30 -25.29 -0.78
CA GLU A 134 -9.46 -25.32 0.41
C GLU A 134 -10.23 -25.79 1.65
N ALA A 135 -11.47 -25.33 1.82
CA ALA A 135 -12.35 -25.77 2.90
C ALA A 135 -12.57 -27.30 2.86
N LEU A 136 -12.87 -27.87 1.68
CA LEU A 136 -13.06 -29.32 1.54
C LEU A 136 -11.79 -30.13 1.78
N GLN A 137 -10.63 -29.63 1.31
CA GLN A 137 -9.35 -30.30 1.53
C GLN A 137 -8.97 -30.30 3.00
N LEU A 138 -9.10 -29.14 3.65
CA LEU A 138 -8.77 -28.99 5.06
C LEU A 138 -9.71 -29.80 5.95
N GLY A 139 -11.01 -29.77 5.67
CA GLY A 139 -12.02 -30.51 6.43
C GLY A 139 -11.82 -32.03 6.43
N GLN A 140 -11.17 -32.61 5.40
CA GLN A 140 -10.82 -34.05 5.37
C GLN A 140 -9.78 -34.45 6.41
N THR A 141 -9.06 -33.48 6.99
CA THR A 141 -8.03 -33.72 8.00
C THR A 141 -8.56 -33.78 9.44
N LEU A 142 -9.86 -33.50 9.64
CA LEU A 142 -10.51 -33.60 10.94
C LEU A 142 -10.48 -35.03 11.46
N ALA A 143 -10.15 -35.19 12.75
CA ALA A 143 -10.09 -36.50 13.37
C ALA A 143 -11.49 -37.06 13.69
N PHE A 144 -12.45 -36.17 13.98
CA PHE A 144 -13.80 -36.56 14.39
C PHE A 144 -14.88 -35.85 13.58
N PRO A 145 -15.99 -36.55 13.24
CA PRO A 145 -17.15 -35.90 12.64
C PRO A 145 -17.87 -35.02 13.68
N SER A 146 -18.33 -33.85 13.23
CA SER A 146 -19.18 -32.94 13.99
C SER A 146 -20.29 -32.36 13.11
N ALA A 147 -21.30 -31.75 13.73
CA ALA A 147 -22.33 -31.03 12.98
C ALA A 147 -21.72 -29.92 12.13
N ASP A 148 -20.73 -29.19 12.67
CA ASP A 148 -20.00 -28.14 11.93
C ASP A 148 -19.23 -28.72 10.75
N SER A 149 -18.53 -29.85 10.91
CA SER A 149 -17.77 -30.45 9.81
C SER A 149 -18.68 -30.90 8.65
N ASP A 150 -19.83 -31.52 8.98
CA ASP A 150 -20.78 -31.97 7.98
C ASP A 150 -21.49 -30.77 7.32
N PHE A 151 -21.82 -29.72 8.09
CA PHE A 151 -22.41 -28.48 7.59
C PHE A 151 -21.46 -27.76 6.62
N TYR A 152 -20.23 -27.51 7.05
CA TYR A 152 -19.21 -26.86 6.22
C TYR A 152 -18.92 -27.63 4.95
N ARG A 153 -18.88 -28.97 5.02
CA ARG A 153 -18.74 -29.81 3.84
C ARG A 153 -19.91 -29.64 2.87
N ALA A 154 -21.15 -29.62 3.36
CA ALA A 154 -22.32 -29.39 2.52
C ALA A 154 -22.30 -27.99 1.88
N SER A 155 -21.98 -26.94 2.64
CA SER A 155 -21.88 -25.57 2.14
C SER A 155 -20.83 -25.44 1.05
N ALA A 156 -19.62 -25.97 1.27
CA ALA A 156 -18.55 -25.93 0.27
C ALA A 156 -18.89 -26.73 -1.00
N LEU A 157 -19.65 -27.83 -0.88
CA LEU A 157 -20.13 -28.58 -2.04
C LEU A 157 -21.17 -27.78 -2.85
N TYR A 158 -22.08 -27.07 -2.21
CA TYR A 158 -22.99 -26.15 -2.91
C TYR A 158 -22.24 -25.00 -3.57
N GLY A 159 -21.28 -24.38 -2.89
CA GLY A 159 -20.44 -23.32 -3.46
C GLY A 159 -19.65 -23.75 -4.71
N LEU A 160 -19.28 -25.05 -4.79
CA LEU A 160 -18.65 -25.63 -5.98
C LEU A 160 -19.65 -26.15 -7.04
N GLY A 161 -20.95 -25.92 -6.86
CA GLY A 161 -22.01 -26.43 -7.74
C GLY A 161 -22.16 -27.96 -7.74
N ARG A 162 -21.65 -28.65 -6.70
CA ARG A 162 -21.73 -30.11 -6.52
C ARG A 162 -22.99 -30.50 -5.74
N ASP A 163 -24.13 -30.01 -6.20
CA ASP A 163 -25.42 -30.04 -5.48
C ASP A 163 -25.85 -31.44 -5.05
N GLU A 164 -25.66 -32.47 -5.90
CA GLU A 164 -26.01 -33.86 -5.55
C GLU A 164 -25.22 -34.36 -4.34
N GLN A 165 -23.91 -34.08 -4.30
CA GLN A 165 -23.07 -34.46 -3.17
C GLN A 165 -23.43 -33.66 -1.91
N ALA A 166 -23.79 -32.38 -2.06
CA ALA A 166 -24.24 -31.56 -0.94
C ALA A 166 -25.53 -32.13 -0.32
N ARG A 167 -26.49 -32.54 -1.15
CA ARG A 167 -27.73 -33.20 -0.71
C ARG A 167 -27.47 -34.51 0.02
N ASP A 168 -26.56 -35.34 -0.49
CA ASP A 168 -26.18 -36.60 0.17
C ASP A 168 -25.55 -36.36 1.56
N VAL A 169 -24.71 -35.31 1.68
CA VAL A 169 -24.14 -34.91 2.96
C VAL A 169 -25.24 -34.44 3.90
N ILE A 170 -26.20 -33.63 3.45
CA ILE A 170 -27.34 -33.18 4.27
C ILE A 170 -28.19 -34.36 4.75
N GLU A 171 -28.55 -35.29 3.85
CA GLU A 171 -29.36 -36.48 4.20
C GLU A 171 -28.63 -37.32 5.25
N THR A 172 -27.32 -37.53 5.07
CA THR A 172 -26.48 -38.26 6.04
C THR A 172 -26.34 -37.51 7.36
N ALA A 173 -26.11 -36.20 7.32
CA ALA A 173 -25.90 -35.36 8.49
C ALA A 173 -27.14 -35.36 9.39
N LEU A 174 -28.34 -35.26 8.81
CA LEU A 174 -29.59 -35.25 9.56
C LEU A 174 -29.92 -36.60 10.24
N THR A 175 -29.25 -37.69 9.87
CA THR A 175 -29.32 -38.95 10.65
C THR A 175 -28.53 -38.87 11.97
N ARG A 176 -27.47 -38.06 12.02
CA ARG A 176 -26.59 -37.88 13.19
C ARG A 176 -26.99 -36.67 14.03
N TRP A 177 -27.35 -35.59 13.36
CA TRP A 177 -27.56 -34.25 13.91
C TRP A 177 -29.00 -33.78 13.65
N SER A 178 -29.98 -34.62 13.96
CA SER A 178 -31.38 -34.44 13.52
C SER A 178 -32.06 -33.13 13.97
N PHE A 179 -31.53 -32.46 14.99
CA PHE A 179 -32.07 -31.19 15.52
C PHE A 179 -31.33 -29.95 14.99
N ASP A 180 -30.29 -30.10 14.16
CA ASP A 180 -29.55 -28.96 13.63
C ASP A 180 -30.30 -28.32 12.45
N SER A 181 -30.84 -27.13 12.69
CA SER A 181 -31.66 -26.37 11.74
C SER A 181 -30.86 -25.75 10.59
N ARG A 182 -29.52 -25.75 10.67
CA ARG A 182 -28.66 -25.15 9.63
C ARG A 182 -28.72 -25.95 8.33
N PHE A 183 -28.83 -27.28 8.40
CA PHE A 183 -28.93 -28.14 7.23
C PHE A 183 -30.18 -27.90 6.37
N PRO A 184 -31.42 -27.90 6.93
CA PRO A 184 -32.60 -27.55 6.15
C PRO A 184 -32.55 -26.10 5.64
N ARG A 185 -32.04 -25.16 6.44
CA ARG A 185 -31.88 -23.77 6.00
C ARG A 185 -30.97 -23.67 4.77
N LEU A 186 -29.81 -24.33 4.81
CA LEU A 186 -28.86 -24.37 3.70
C LEU A 186 -29.52 -24.93 2.43
N PHE A 187 -30.24 -26.06 2.55
CA PHE A 187 -30.97 -26.63 1.42
C PHE A 187 -31.98 -25.64 0.82
N PHE A 188 -32.84 -25.03 1.65
CA PHE A 188 -33.89 -24.14 1.17
C PHE A 188 -33.36 -22.87 0.53
N LEU A 189 -32.23 -22.34 1.01
CA LEU A 189 -31.58 -21.18 0.39
C LEU A 189 -30.95 -21.55 -0.94
N GLN A 190 -30.15 -22.63 -0.97
CA GLN A 190 -29.33 -23.01 -2.13
C GLN A 190 -30.14 -23.58 -3.30
N GLU A 191 -31.30 -24.19 -3.04
CA GLU A 191 -32.11 -24.87 -4.06
C GLU A 191 -33.34 -24.03 -4.51
N ARG A 192 -33.53 -22.81 -3.97
CA ARG A 192 -34.74 -21.99 -4.19
C ARG A 192 -35.03 -21.71 -5.66
N ASP A 193 -34.02 -21.24 -6.39
CA ASP A 193 -34.14 -20.80 -7.79
C ASP A 193 -33.58 -21.83 -8.78
N LYS A 194 -33.21 -23.02 -8.27
CA LYS A 194 -32.67 -24.11 -9.09
C LYS A 194 -33.79 -25.00 -9.65
N PRO A 195 -33.59 -25.61 -10.84
CA PRO A 195 -34.50 -26.62 -11.35
C PRO A 195 -34.58 -27.82 -10.40
N MET A 196 -35.78 -28.06 -9.87
CA MET A 196 -35.99 -29.13 -8.89
C MET A 196 -35.74 -30.53 -9.50
N THR A 197 -34.69 -31.21 -9.02
CA THR A 197 -34.37 -32.60 -9.41
C THR A 197 -35.22 -33.61 -8.63
N ARG A 198 -35.26 -34.87 -9.07
CA ARG A 198 -35.97 -35.94 -8.34
C ARG A 198 -35.40 -36.16 -6.94
N ALA A 199 -34.07 -36.15 -6.81
CA ALA A 199 -33.38 -36.30 -5.53
C ALA A 199 -33.57 -35.06 -4.65
N GLY A 200 -33.48 -33.85 -5.22
CA GLY A 200 -33.81 -32.60 -4.51
C GLY A 200 -35.23 -32.60 -3.98
N LYS A 201 -36.22 -33.01 -4.80
CA LYS A 201 -37.62 -33.12 -4.36
C LYS A 201 -37.80 -34.09 -3.21
N LYS A 202 -37.18 -35.28 -3.30
CA LYS A 202 -37.23 -36.28 -2.22
C LYS A 202 -36.72 -35.68 -0.91
N LEU A 203 -35.57 -34.99 -0.95
CA LEU A 203 -35.00 -34.35 0.24
C LEU A 203 -35.91 -33.22 0.74
N ALA A 204 -36.41 -32.34 -0.13
CA ALA A 204 -37.36 -31.29 0.23
C ALA A 204 -38.60 -31.85 0.96
N ASP A 205 -39.21 -32.91 0.41
CA ASP A 205 -40.37 -33.57 1.01
C ASP A 205 -40.04 -34.12 2.42
N THR A 206 -38.85 -34.71 2.60
CA THR A 206 -38.38 -35.18 3.92
C THR A 206 -38.17 -34.02 4.90
N LEU A 207 -37.52 -32.93 4.48
CA LEU A 207 -37.28 -31.76 5.32
C LEU A 207 -38.60 -31.09 5.73
N LEU A 208 -39.56 -30.99 4.80
CA LEU A 208 -40.89 -30.42 5.08
C LEU A 208 -41.68 -31.25 6.09
N GLN A 209 -41.63 -32.59 5.99
CA GLN A 209 -42.27 -33.49 6.96
C GLN A 209 -41.69 -33.32 8.37
N GLN A 210 -40.41 -32.95 8.47
CA GLN A 210 -39.70 -32.76 9.73
C GLN A 210 -39.65 -31.29 10.19
N LEU A 211 -40.22 -30.35 9.43
CA LEU A 211 -40.06 -28.91 9.67
C LEU A 211 -40.46 -28.48 11.09
N TYR A 212 -41.47 -29.13 11.67
CA TYR A 212 -41.95 -28.87 13.03
C TYR A 212 -40.87 -29.07 14.10
N VAL A 213 -39.82 -29.85 13.82
CA VAL A 213 -38.70 -30.11 14.73
C VAL A 213 -37.85 -28.85 14.94
N TRP A 214 -37.70 -28.02 13.91
CA TRP A 214 -36.77 -26.89 13.91
C TRP A 214 -37.46 -25.53 14.02
N ILE A 215 -38.72 -25.42 13.59
CA ILE A 215 -39.42 -24.14 13.41
C ILE A 215 -39.57 -23.33 14.72
N GLU A 216 -39.56 -23.99 15.89
CA GLU A 216 -39.61 -23.31 17.18
C GLU A 216 -38.28 -22.60 17.51
N GLN A 217 -37.14 -23.21 17.15
CA GLN A 217 -35.80 -22.66 17.41
C GLN A 217 -35.31 -21.74 16.27
N ALA A 218 -35.75 -22.02 15.04
CA ALA A 218 -35.41 -21.26 13.85
C ALA A 218 -36.67 -20.92 13.03
N PRO A 219 -37.47 -19.93 13.48
CA PRO A 219 -38.76 -19.59 12.84
C PRO A 219 -38.65 -19.15 11.39
N SER A 220 -37.51 -18.58 10.97
CA SER A 220 -37.25 -18.19 9.58
C SER A 220 -37.32 -19.37 8.59
N LEU A 221 -37.17 -20.61 9.07
CA LEU A 221 -37.41 -21.80 8.24
C LEU A 221 -38.84 -21.87 7.70
N ALA A 222 -39.83 -21.27 8.39
CA ALA A 222 -41.20 -21.17 7.87
C ALA A 222 -41.26 -20.40 6.54
N VAL A 223 -40.43 -19.35 6.43
CA VAL A 223 -40.31 -18.49 5.26
C VAL A 223 -39.56 -19.23 4.15
N TYR A 224 -38.38 -19.76 4.46
CA TYR A 224 -37.52 -20.40 3.47
C TYR A 224 -38.09 -21.72 2.93
N ALA A 225 -38.84 -22.47 3.73
CA ALA A 225 -39.47 -23.71 3.30
C ALA A 225 -40.72 -23.50 2.41
N ALA A 226 -41.36 -22.32 2.48
CA ALA A 226 -42.65 -22.08 1.83
C ALA A 226 -42.66 -22.38 0.31
N PRO A 227 -41.66 -21.94 -0.48
CA PRO A 227 -41.59 -22.23 -1.92
C PRO A 227 -41.56 -23.73 -2.27
N PHE A 228 -41.12 -24.58 -1.35
CA PHE A 228 -40.99 -26.02 -1.56
C PHE A 228 -42.25 -26.79 -1.15
N ASP A 229 -43.11 -26.21 -0.31
CA ASP A 229 -44.31 -26.88 0.16
C ASP A 229 -45.44 -26.78 -0.89
N PRO A 230 -45.95 -27.91 -1.41
CA PRO A 230 -47.03 -27.91 -2.39
C PRO A 230 -48.39 -27.53 -1.78
N ASN A 231 -48.52 -27.39 -0.46
CA ASN A 231 -49.77 -27.04 0.22
C ASN A 231 -49.85 -25.53 0.55
N PRO A 232 -50.53 -24.72 -0.28
CA PRO A 232 -50.62 -23.28 -0.05
C PRO A 232 -51.39 -22.90 1.22
N GLN A 233 -52.33 -23.74 1.69
CA GLN A 233 -53.09 -23.46 2.92
C GLN A 233 -52.19 -23.60 4.16
N GLU A 234 -51.33 -24.61 4.17
CA GLU A 234 -50.37 -24.80 5.27
C GLU A 234 -49.29 -23.71 5.26
N ASN A 235 -48.81 -23.30 4.08
CA ASN A 235 -47.94 -22.13 3.94
C ASN A 235 -48.59 -20.87 4.51
N ASN A 236 -49.83 -20.57 4.11
CA ASN A 236 -50.55 -19.40 4.63
C ASN A 236 -50.68 -19.43 6.15
N ARG A 237 -50.97 -20.61 6.73
CA ARG A 237 -51.06 -20.79 8.19
C ARG A 237 -49.73 -20.54 8.89
N ARG A 238 -48.63 -21.15 8.42
CA ARG A 238 -47.30 -21.01 9.02
C ARG A 238 -46.77 -19.58 8.91
N LEU A 239 -46.96 -18.94 7.76
CA LEU A 239 -46.56 -17.55 7.54
C LEU A 239 -47.34 -16.57 8.41
N LYS A 240 -48.66 -16.79 8.63
CA LYS A 240 -49.43 -15.99 9.62
C LYS A 240 -48.88 -16.11 11.04
N VAL A 241 -48.45 -17.31 11.43
CA VAL A 241 -47.81 -17.53 12.74
C VAL A 241 -46.49 -16.78 12.81
N TYR A 242 -45.63 -16.92 11.79
CA TYR A 242 -44.36 -16.21 11.69
C TYR A 242 -44.55 -14.69 11.78
N ARG A 243 -45.47 -14.12 10.99
CA ARG A 243 -45.82 -12.70 11.01
C ARG A 243 -46.27 -12.23 12.39
N ASN A 244 -47.17 -12.96 13.05
CA ASN A 244 -47.68 -12.59 14.37
C ASN A 244 -46.60 -12.67 15.46
N MET A 245 -45.65 -13.59 15.34
CA MET A 245 -44.53 -13.72 16.27
C MET A 245 -43.61 -12.50 16.22
N HIS A 246 -43.44 -11.88 15.04
CA HIS A 246 -42.58 -10.71 14.85
C HIS A 246 -43.34 -9.37 14.86
N ALA A 247 -44.67 -9.36 14.92
CA ALA A 247 -45.48 -8.14 14.93
C ALA A 247 -45.15 -7.12 16.05
N ALA A 248 -44.53 -7.57 17.14
CA ALA A 248 -44.12 -6.73 18.27
C ALA A 248 -42.60 -6.46 18.34
N ASP A 249 -41.77 -7.21 17.60
CA ASP A 249 -40.31 -7.13 17.70
C ASP A 249 -39.62 -7.52 16.37
N ASN A 250 -39.62 -6.58 15.43
CA ASN A 250 -38.88 -6.69 14.16
C ASN A 250 -37.38 -6.35 14.32
N GLN A 251 -36.90 -6.00 15.52
CA GLN A 251 -35.57 -5.39 15.68
C GLN A 251 -34.40 -6.37 15.52
N ASN A 252 -34.66 -7.69 15.49
CA ASN A 252 -33.61 -8.72 15.47
C ASN A 252 -33.55 -9.55 14.17
N LEU A 253 -34.35 -9.23 13.14
CA LEU A 253 -34.30 -9.97 11.87
C LEU A 253 -33.34 -9.30 10.89
N ASP A 254 -32.51 -10.09 10.21
CA ASP A 254 -31.71 -9.59 9.10
C ASP A 254 -32.60 -9.15 7.92
N ALA A 255 -32.14 -8.14 7.17
CA ALA A 255 -32.92 -7.56 6.08
C ALA A 255 -33.33 -8.58 5.01
N ARG A 256 -32.44 -9.54 4.67
CA ARG A 256 -32.71 -10.56 3.66
C ARG A 256 -33.88 -11.47 4.08
N THR A 257 -33.91 -11.90 5.33
CA THR A 257 -35.01 -12.70 5.91
C THR A 257 -36.31 -11.90 5.94
N GLN A 258 -36.28 -10.62 6.34
CA GLN A 258 -37.49 -9.78 6.37
C GLN A 258 -38.09 -9.62 4.97
N LEU A 259 -37.27 -9.31 3.98
CA LEU A 259 -37.71 -9.20 2.58
C LEU A 259 -38.23 -10.54 2.05
N ALA A 260 -37.56 -11.66 2.36
CA ALA A 260 -38.04 -12.99 2.01
C ALA A 260 -39.41 -13.31 2.64
N ALA A 261 -39.65 -12.86 3.87
CA ALA A 261 -40.94 -13.03 4.55
C ALA A 261 -42.04 -12.26 3.84
N VAL A 262 -41.82 -10.97 3.52
CA VAL A 262 -42.77 -10.15 2.75
C VAL A 262 -43.13 -10.81 1.41
N LEU A 263 -42.12 -11.31 0.68
CA LEU A 263 -42.34 -11.99 -0.61
C LEU A 263 -43.13 -13.29 -0.45
N ALA A 264 -42.81 -14.11 0.56
CA ALA A 264 -43.54 -15.35 0.83
C ALA A 264 -45.00 -15.05 1.25
N GLU A 265 -45.21 -14.08 2.12
CA GLU A 265 -46.53 -13.65 2.58
C GLU A 265 -47.40 -13.12 1.44
N LEU A 266 -46.82 -12.34 0.52
CA LEU A 266 -47.50 -11.91 -0.71
C LEU A 266 -47.88 -13.11 -1.58
N ARG A 267 -46.90 -13.99 -1.86
CA ARG A 267 -47.07 -15.16 -2.74
C ARG A 267 -48.20 -16.09 -2.26
N TYR A 268 -48.32 -16.30 -0.95
CA TYR A 268 -49.31 -17.21 -0.37
C TYR A 268 -50.56 -16.49 0.19
N GLY A 269 -50.75 -15.20 -0.13
CA GLY A 269 -51.97 -14.45 0.19
C GLY A 269 -52.19 -14.20 1.69
N VAL A 270 -51.10 -14.01 2.44
CA VAL A 270 -51.15 -13.53 3.83
C VAL A 270 -51.33 -12.01 3.87
N ILE A 271 -50.68 -11.30 2.94
CA ILE A 271 -50.78 -9.86 2.74
C ILE A 271 -51.18 -9.55 1.28
N ASP A 272 -51.64 -8.33 1.04
CA ASP A 272 -51.94 -7.84 -0.32
C ASP A 272 -50.73 -7.14 -0.97
N GLU A 273 -50.82 -6.85 -2.27
CA GLU A 273 -49.73 -6.20 -3.02
C GLU A 273 -49.35 -4.84 -2.43
N LYS A 274 -50.33 -4.07 -1.92
CA LYS A 274 -50.08 -2.74 -1.37
C LYS A 274 -49.24 -2.83 -0.10
N THR A 275 -49.64 -3.69 0.83
CA THR A 275 -48.93 -3.95 2.08
C THR A 275 -47.53 -4.46 1.79
N ALA A 276 -47.40 -5.39 0.83
CA ALA A 276 -46.10 -5.94 0.45
C ALA A 276 -45.14 -4.87 -0.09
N VAL A 277 -45.59 -3.99 -0.98
CA VAL A 277 -44.75 -2.88 -1.50
C VAL A 277 -44.38 -1.90 -0.40
N GLU A 278 -45.30 -1.55 0.49
CA GLU A 278 -45.02 -0.64 1.62
C GLU A 278 -43.98 -1.24 2.58
N GLU A 279 -44.15 -2.50 2.98
CA GLU A 279 -43.25 -3.20 3.91
C GLU A 279 -41.88 -3.49 3.29
N PHE A 280 -41.83 -3.89 2.01
CA PHE A 280 -40.58 -4.21 1.32
C PHE A 280 -39.62 -3.00 1.29
N PHE A 281 -40.13 -1.82 0.94
CA PHE A 281 -39.31 -0.60 0.90
C PHE A 281 -39.06 0.02 2.29
N ALA A 282 -39.70 -0.48 3.34
CA ALA A 282 -39.49 -0.05 4.72
C ALA A 282 -38.39 -0.84 5.44
N VAL A 283 -37.90 -1.95 4.87
CA VAL A 283 -36.81 -2.74 5.46
C VAL A 283 -35.53 -1.91 5.47
N THR A 284 -34.85 -1.91 6.62
CA THR A 284 -33.58 -1.21 6.82
C THR A 284 -32.50 -2.15 7.35
N THR A 285 -31.24 -1.87 7.04
CA THR A 285 -30.09 -2.54 7.65
C THR A 285 -29.06 -1.52 8.14
N ALA A 286 -28.33 -1.88 9.20
CA ALA A 286 -27.13 -1.16 9.66
C ALA A 286 -25.90 -2.06 9.71
N SER A 287 -26.10 -3.39 9.68
CA SER A 287 -25.03 -4.38 9.82
C SER A 287 -24.36 -4.66 8.48
N HIS A 288 -23.05 -4.95 8.54
CA HIS A 288 -22.25 -5.41 7.39
C HIS A 288 -22.28 -4.44 6.20
N LEU A 289 -22.26 -3.13 6.49
CA LEU A 289 -22.15 -2.09 5.46
C LEU A 289 -20.75 -1.46 5.45
N PRO A 290 -20.17 -1.18 4.27
CA PRO A 290 -18.81 -0.64 4.11
C PRO A 290 -18.50 0.73 4.73
N GLN A 291 -19.47 1.44 5.30
CA GLN A 291 -19.29 2.82 5.77
C GLN A 291 -19.08 2.87 7.30
N GLU A 292 -17.81 2.91 7.73
CA GLU A 292 -17.45 2.92 9.17
C GLU A 292 -17.42 4.30 9.85
N GLU A 293 -17.54 5.44 9.15
CA GLU A 293 -17.39 6.74 9.85
C GLU A 293 -18.65 7.23 10.58
N ASN A 294 -19.83 6.63 10.38
CA ASN A 294 -21.08 6.99 11.08
C ASN A 294 -22.01 5.78 11.37
N GLY A 295 -21.45 4.57 11.34
CA GLY A 295 -22.12 3.25 11.20
C GLY A 295 -23.08 2.79 12.30
N LYS A 296 -24.11 3.58 12.62
CA LYS A 296 -25.27 3.14 13.44
C LYS A 296 -26.63 3.55 12.92
N THR A 297 -26.70 4.32 11.82
CA THR A 297 -28.00 4.73 11.26
C THR A 297 -28.47 3.67 10.28
N PRO A 298 -29.61 2.99 10.52
CA PRO A 298 -30.17 2.06 9.56
C PRO A 298 -30.52 2.77 8.26
N VAL A 299 -30.17 2.17 7.14
CA VAL A 299 -30.51 2.63 5.79
C VAL A 299 -31.47 1.65 5.13
N SER A 300 -32.37 2.14 4.26
CA SER A 300 -33.25 1.27 3.48
C SER A 300 -32.45 0.28 2.66
N ALA A 301 -32.81 -1.00 2.72
CA ALA A 301 -32.06 -2.08 2.11
C ALA A 301 -32.94 -2.93 1.20
N VAL A 302 -32.44 -3.26 0.02
CA VAL A 302 -33.08 -4.18 -0.93
C VAL A 302 -32.03 -5.14 -1.49
N TYR A 303 -32.42 -6.38 -1.75
CA TYR A 303 -31.59 -7.31 -2.52
C TYR A 303 -32.08 -7.37 -3.97
N SER A 304 -31.14 -7.47 -4.92
CA SER A 304 -31.45 -7.40 -6.35
C SER A 304 -32.42 -8.50 -6.82
N ASP A 305 -32.18 -9.74 -6.41
CA ASP A 305 -33.01 -10.92 -6.67
C ASP A 305 -34.42 -10.78 -6.07
N GLN A 306 -34.50 -10.30 -4.82
CA GLN A 306 -35.76 -10.10 -4.10
C GLN A 306 -36.59 -8.95 -4.67
N LEU A 307 -35.96 -7.88 -5.17
CA LEU A 307 -36.64 -6.79 -5.85
C LEU A 307 -37.21 -7.24 -7.20
N ILE A 308 -36.47 -8.07 -7.95
CA ILE A 308 -36.96 -8.72 -9.17
C ILE A 308 -38.17 -9.61 -8.83
N GLU A 309 -38.11 -10.38 -7.74
CA GLU A 309 -39.23 -11.21 -7.30
C GLU A 309 -40.46 -10.39 -6.92
N LEU A 310 -40.30 -9.27 -6.19
CA LEU A 310 -41.41 -8.37 -5.87
C LEU A 310 -42.12 -7.90 -7.15
N CYS A 311 -41.35 -7.47 -8.16
CA CYS A 311 -41.89 -7.00 -9.44
C CYS A 311 -42.59 -8.10 -10.25
N ARG A 312 -42.21 -9.36 -10.02
CA ARG A 312 -42.82 -10.56 -10.63
C ARG A 312 -44.12 -10.97 -9.93
N LEU A 313 -44.18 -10.83 -8.61
CA LEU A 313 -45.35 -11.19 -7.80
C LEU A 313 -46.44 -10.11 -7.83
N THR A 314 -46.07 -8.85 -8.08
CA THR A 314 -47.01 -7.73 -8.20
C THR A 314 -47.61 -7.66 -9.61
N GLY A 315 -48.91 -7.96 -9.71
CA GLY A 315 -49.62 -8.03 -10.99
C GLY A 315 -50.38 -6.75 -11.34
N THR A 316 -50.76 -5.91 -10.38
CA THR A 316 -51.57 -4.73 -10.68
C THR A 316 -50.74 -3.59 -11.26
N SER A 317 -51.24 -2.95 -12.33
CA SER A 317 -50.58 -1.81 -12.97
C SER A 317 -50.35 -0.64 -12.01
N GLY A 318 -51.29 -0.42 -11.07
CA GLY A 318 -51.16 0.60 -10.03
C GLY A 318 -49.98 0.36 -9.10
N MET A 319 -49.79 -0.88 -8.61
CA MET A 319 -48.65 -1.20 -7.74
C MET A 319 -47.33 -1.24 -8.49
N ARG A 320 -47.30 -1.70 -9.75
CA ARG A 320 -46.07 -1.63 -10.56
C ARG A 320 -45.63 -0.19 -10.83
N LYS A 321 -46.58 0.74 -11.02
CA LYS A 321 -46.29 2.18 -11.10
C LYS A 321 -45.78 2.77 -9.79
N GLU A 322 -46.36 2.34 -8.66
CA GLU A 322 -45.89 2.73 -7.32
C GLU A 322 -44.45 2.28 -7.08
N ILE A 323 -44.10 1.03 -7.42
CA ILE A 323 -42.72 0.52 -7.36
C ILE A 323 -41.79 1.40 -8.18
N GLY A 324 -42.13 1.69 -9.45
CA GLY A 324 -41.32 2.57 -10.30
C GLY A 324 -41.12 3.97 -9.70
N THR A 325 -42.18 4.54 -9.11
CA THR A 325 -42.12 5.84 -8.44
C THR A 325 -41.18 5.80 -7.23
N ARG A 326 -41.26 4.76 -6.40
CA ARG A 326 -40.37 4.57 -5.25
C ARG A 326 -38.91 4.42 -5.68
N LEU A 327 -38.65 3.68 -6.76
CA LEU A 327 -37.30 3.51 -7.30
C LEU A 327 -36.69 4.83 -7.79
N THR A 328 -37.48 5.75 -8.35
CA THR A 328 -36.96 7.08 -8.76
C THR A 328 -36.59 7.99 -7.58
N ALA A 329 -37.14 7.73 -6.41
CA ALA A 329 -36.85 8.47 -5.18
C ALA A 329 -36.02 7.64 -4.19
N PHE A 330 -35.54 6.46 -4.58
CA PHE A 330 -34.89 5.51 -3.68
C PHE A 330 -33.57 6.08 -3.17
N SER A 331 -33.44 6.13 -1.86
CA SER A 331 -32.19 6.43 -1.17
C SER A 331 -31.94 5.33 -0.14
N GLY A 332 -30.86 4.59 -0.31
CA GLY A 332 -30.62 3.35 0.42
C GLY A 332 -29.53 2.52 -0.23
N VAL A 333 -29.49 1.23 0.09
CA VAL A 333 -28.51 0.29 -0.45
C VAL A 333 -29.20 -0.85 -1.19
N LEU A 334 -28.65 -1.22 -2.34
CA LEU A 334 -28.94 -2.45 -3.04
C LEU A 334 -27.79 -3.43 -2.82
N LEU A 335 -28.11 -4.63 -2.32
CA LEU A 335 -27.15 -5.68 -1.99
C LEU A 335 -27.23 -6.83 -3.01
N GLU A 336 -26.08 -7.43 -3.30
CA GLU A 336 -25.96 -8.66 -4.09
C GLU A 336 -25.26 -9.71 -3.24
N ASP A 337 -25.85 -10.90 -3.15
CA ASP A 337 -25.38 -12.09 -2.43
C ASP A 337 -25.75 -13.26 -3.34
N ASP A 338 -24.82 -13.55 -4.25
CA ASP A 338 -25.03 -14.43 -5.40
C ASP A 338 -24.97 -15.91 -5.01
N ASN A 339 -24.30 -16.21 -3.89
CA ASN A 339 -24.09 -17.55 -3.38
C ASN A 339 -25.10 -17.94 -2.28
N TYR A 340 -25.97 -17.02 -1.83
CA TYR A 340 -27.02 -17.22 -0.82
C TYR A 340 -26.51 -17.66 0.56
N ASP A 341 -25.29 -17.29 0.93
CA ASP A 341 -24.73 -17.56 2.26
C ASP A 341 -25.05 -16.46 3.29
N GLY A 342 -25.60 -15.33 2.83
CA GLY A 342 -25.97 -14.18 3.66
C GLY A 342 -24.88 -13.13 3.80
N ILE A 343 -23.74 -13.28 3.11
CA ILE A 343 -22.66 -12.31 3.01
C ILE A 343 -22.74 -11.66 1.62
N SER A 344 -22.77 -10.33 1.56
CA SER A 344 -22.98 -9.64 0.29
C SER A 344 -21.65 -9.49 -0.47
N ASN A 345 -21.63 -9.90 -1.73
CA ASN A 345 -20.50 -9.71 -2.66
C ASN A 345 -20.40 -8.25 -3.13
N ALA A 346 -21.52 -7.54 -3.16
CA ALA A 346 -21.56 -6.14 -3.56
C ALA A 346 -22.62 -5.34 -2.81
N ALA A 347 -22.30 -4.06 -2.58
CA ALA A 347 -23.21 -3.07 -2.03
C ALA A 347 -23.17 -1.81 -2.89
N VAL A 348 -24.32 -1.43 -3.46
CA VAL A 348 -24.48 -0.21 -4.27
C VAL A 348 -25.40 0.75 -3.53
N PHE A 349 -24.89 1.92 -3.18
CA PHE A 349 -25.65 2.96 -2.51
C PHE A 349 -26.29 3.90 -3.52
N PHE A 350 -27.51 4.32 -3.23
CA PHE A 350 -28.34 5.16 -4.06
C PHE A 350 -28.75 6.43 -3.33
N GLU A 351 -28.86 7.52 -4.10
CA GLU A 351 -29.61 8.70 -3.74
C GLU A 351 -30.52 9.10 -4.90
N GLN A 352 -31.80 9.33 -4.61
CA GLN A 352 -32.79 9.74 -5.62
C GLN A 352 -32.79 8.83 -6.87
N GLY A 353 -32.74 7.52 -6.63
CA GLY A 353 -32.79 6.49 -7.67
C GLY A 353 -31.51 6.38 -8.52
N ARG A 354 -30.40 7.01 -8.12
CA ARG A 354 -29.13 6.96 -8.85
C ARG A 354 -28.00 6.41 -7.97
N PRO A 355 -27.10 5.57 -8.51
CA PRO A 355 -25.90 5.16 -7.80
C PRO A 355 -25.04 6.36 -7.38
N VAL A 356 -24.60 6.38 -6.12
CA VAL A 356 -23.66 7.37 -5.57
C VAL A 356 -22.33 6.74 -5.17
N SER A 357 -22.36 5.49 -4.70
CA SER A 357 -21.15 4.70 -4.45
C SER A 357 -21.44 3.21 -4.60
N ALA A 358 -20.39 2.42 -4.82
CA ALA A 358 -20.47 0.97 -4.82
C ALA A 358 -19.21 0.35 -4.23
N TYR A 359 -19.37 -0.81 -3.61
CA TYR A 359 -18.31 -1.58 -2.97
C TYR A 359 -18.43 -3.01 -3.46
N PHE A 360 -17.32 -3.56 -3.98
CA PHE A 360 -17.24 -4.92 -4.49
C PHE A 360 -16.20 -5.69 -3.68
N ASP A 361 -16.65 -6.77 -3.04
CA ASP A 361 -15.88 -7.68 -2.19
C ASP A 361 -16.03 -9.09 -2.77
N LEU A 362 -15.11 -9.46 -3.67
CA LEU A 362 -15.23 -10.66 -4.48
C LEU A 362 -14.93 -11.95 -3.72
N ASN A 363 -14.20 -11.83 -2.62
CA ASN A 363 -13.77 -12.92 -1.76
C ASN A 363 -14.42 -12.82 -0.37
N GLN A 364 -15.40 -11.92 -0.18
CA GLN A 364 -16.19 -11.75 1.05
C GLN A 364 -15.33 -11.54 2.31
N ASP A 365 -14.12 -11.01 2.16
CA ASP A 365 -13.14 -10.88 3.25
C ASP A 365 -13.18 -9.51 3.95
N GLU A 366 -14.10 -8.64 3.52
CA GLU A 366 -14.29 -7.27 3.99
C GLU A 366 -13.14 -6.30 3.60
N GLU A 367 -12.22 -6.74 2.72
CA GLU A 367 -11.23 -5.92 2.03
C GLU A 367 -11.58 -5.73 0.54
N TYR A 368 -12.48 -4.78 0.28
CA TYR A 368 -13.02 -4.50 -1.05
C TYR A 368 -11.95 -4.36 -2.16
N GLU A 369 -12.07 -5.13 -3.24
CA GLU A 369 -11.24 -4.94 -4.44
C GLU A 369 -11.49 -3.61 -5.14
N TYR A 370 -12.75 -3.15 -5.15
CA TYR A 370 -13.16 -1.92 -5.83
C TYR A 370 -14.11 -1.11 -4.96
N GLN A 371 -13.78 0.16 -4.78
CA GLN A 371 -14.64 1.17 -4.17
C GLN A 371 -14.90 2.27 -5.18
N VAL A 372 -16.16 2.47 -5.55
CA VAL A 372 -16.59 3.38 -6.61
C VAL A 372 -17.30 4.56 -5.99
N GLN A 373 -16.96 5.76 -6.46
CA GLN A 373 -17.77 6.97 -6.26
C GLN A 373 -18.35 7.39 -7.60
N CYS A 374 -19.59 7.84 -7.59
CA CYS A 374 -20.31 8.22 -8.78
C CYS A 374 -20.70 9.70 -8.77
N ASN A 375 -20.73 10.29 -9.96
CA ASN A 375 -21.33 11.59 -10.20
C ASN A 375 -22.53 11.40 -11.14
N LEU A 376 -23.73 11.81 -10.69
CA LEU A 376 -24.99 11.67 -11.43
C LEU A 376 -25.32 10.24 -11.89
N GLY A 377 -24.80 9.21 -11.20
CA GLY A 377 -25.00 7.79 -11.51
C GLY A 377 -23.88 7.13 -12.32
N ALA A 378 -22.90 7.89 -12.81
CA ALA A 378 -21.75 7.36 -13.55
C ALA A 378 -20.48 7.38 -12.67
N PRO A 379 -19.60 6.36 -12.73
CA PRO A 379 -18.36 6.36 -11.97
C PRO A 379 -17.49 7.59 -12.26
N SER A 380 -17.01 8.26 -11.22
CA SER A 380 -16.10 9.40 -11.31
C SER A 380 -14.75 9.13 -10.65
N LEU A 381 -14.72 8.25 -9.65
CA LEU A 381 -13.52 7.77 -8.97
C LEU A 381 -13.67 6.28 -8.68
N ILE A 382 -12.64 5.51 -8.97
CA ILE A 382 -12.53 4.11 -8.51
C ILE A 382 -11.25 3.97 -7.70
N PHE A 383 -11.38 3.60 -6.43
CA PHE A 383 -10.28 3.24 -5.56
C PHE A 383 -10.14 1.73 -5.50
N THR A 384 -8.91 1.24 -5.64
CA THR A 384 -8.55 -0.18 -5.54
C THR A 384 -7.58 -0.35 -4.37
N PRO A 385 -8.08 -0.61 -3.15
CA PRO A 385 -7.25 -0.73 -1.94
C PRO A 385 -6.09 -1.70 -2.09
N LYS A 386 -6.34 -2.85 -2.72
CA LYS A 386 -5.40 -3.97 -2.90
C LYS A 386 -4.07 -3.61 -3.57
N ASN A 387 -4.08 -2.62 -4.47
CA ASN A 387 -2.86 -2.12 -5.14
C ASN A 387 -2.65 -0.60 -4.91
N GLY A 388 -3.46 0.04 -4.06
CA GLY A 388 -3.27 1.42 -3.60
C GLY A 388 -3.51 2.51 -4.65
N TYR A 389 -4.22 2.21 -5.75
CA TYR A 389 -4.53 3.20 -6.79
C TYR A 389 -5.91 3.83 -6.60
N ALA A 390 -5.99 5.14 -6.82
CA ALA A 390 -7.24 5.87 -6.99
C ALA A 390 -7.31 6.43 -8.42
N VAL A 391 -8.27 5.96 -9.21
CA VAL A 391 -8.40 6.29 -10.63
C VAL A 391 -9.54 7.27 -10.84
N GLN A 392 -9.21 8.46 -11.32
CA GLN A 392 -10.16 9.52 -11.63
C GLN A 392 -10.52 9.50 -13.11
N TYR A 393 -11.79 9.79 -13.40
CA TYR A 393 -12.34 9.77 -14.76
C TYR A 393 -12.78 11.17 -15.20
N ASP A 394 -12.51 11.52 -16.45
CA ASP A 394 -13.11 12.71 -17.08
C ASP A 394 -14.59 12.43 -17.38
N SER A 395 -14.81 11.40 -18.20
CA SER A 395 -16.11 10.84 -18.53
C SER A 395 -15.94 9.36 -18.62
N TYR A 396 -16.59 8.61 -17.72
CA TYR A 396 -16.43 7.18 -17.64
C TYR A 396 -16.65 6.51 -19.02
N PRO A 397 -15.73 5.67 -19.52
CA PRO A 397 -14.57 5.09 -18.83
C PRO A 397 -13.19 5.71 -19.20
N ALA A 398 -13.14 6.94 -19.70
CA ALA A 398 -11.88 7.63 -20.00
C ALA A 398 -11.20 8.12 -18.71
N ILE A 399 -9.94 7.70 -18.50
CA ILE A 399 -9.16 8.05 -17.30
C ILE A 399 -8.56 9.44 -17.47
N HIS A 400 -8.74 10.27 -16.43
CA HIS A 400 -8.09 11.57 -16.26
C HIS A 400 -6.74 11.42 -15.57
N ALA A 401 -6.74 10.77 -14.40
CA ALA A 401 -5.58 10.63 -13.53
C ALA A 401 -5.59 9.29 -12.78
N VAL A 402 -4.40 8.84 -12.40
CA VAL A 402 -4.19 7.69 -11.51
C VAL A 402 -3.31 8.15 -10.36
N ILE A 403 -3.79 8.01 -9.13
CA ILE A 403 -3.08 8.43 -7.92
C ILE A 403 -2.61 7.18 -7.17
N GLN A 404 -1.31 7.06 -6.96
CA GLN A 404 -0.67 6.04 -6.15
C GLN A 404 -0.51 6.57 -4.72
N ARG A 405 -1.34 6.09 -3.78
CA ARG A 405 -1.40 6.68 -2.44
C ARG A 405 -0.14 6.47 -1.61
N ALA A 406 0.53 5.33 -1.76
CA ALA A 406 1.74 5.00 -1.00
C ALA A 406 2.86 6.02 -1.23
N ASP A 407 3.06 6.40 -2.49
CA ASP A 407 4.13 7.30 -2.89
C ASP A 407 3.66 8.76 -3.03
N LYS A 408 2.37 9.03 -2.75
CA LYS A 408 1.70 10.33 -3.02
C LYS A 408 1.95 10.83 -4.45
N ARG A 409 2.06 9.90 -5.39
CA ARG A 409 2.36 10.17 -6.79
C ARG A 409 1.08 10.21 -7.60
N GLU A 410 0.88 11.28 -8.37
CA GLU A 410 -0.25 11.46 -9.26
C GLU A 410 0.22 11.40 -10.71
N TYR A 411 -0.34 10.49 -11.50
CA TYR A 411 -0.10 10.37 -12.94
C TYR A 411 -1.25 11.03 -13.69
N ILE A 412 -0.96 12.05 -14.48
CA ILE A 412 -1.94 12.73 -15.34
C ILE A 412 -1.88 12.12 -16.74
N MET A 413 -3.02 11.68 -17.25
CA MET A 413 -3.13 11.04 -18.56
C MET A 413 -3.13 12.08 -19.67
N ARG A 414 -2.66 11.68 -20.86
CA ARG A 414 -3.00 12.42 -22.08
C ARG A 414 -4.52 12.32 -22.31
N PRO A 415 -5.18 13.39 -22.81
CA PRO A 415 -6.63 13.38 -22.99
C PRO A 415 -7.11 12.17 -23.81
N LEU A 416 -8.03 11.39 -23.25
CA LEU A 416 -8.66 10.22 -23.88
C LEU A 416 -7.69 9.11 -24.32
N SER A 417 -6.43 9.11 -23.86
CA SER A 417 -5.43 8.10 -24.28
C SER A 417 -5.66 6.73 -23.65
N LEU A 418 -6.32 6.69 -22.48
CA LEU A 418 -6.56 5.47 -21.73
C LEU A 418 -8.03 5.33 -21.33
N ARG A 419 -8.56 4.12 -21.51
CA ARG A 419 -9.88 3.73 -21.03
C ARG A 419 -9.75 2.52 -20.13
N TRP A 420 -10.41 2.55 -18.98
CA TRP A 420 -10.47 1.42 -18.06
C TRP A 420 -11.89 1.33 -17.52
N GLU A 421 -12.51 0.17 -17.68
CA GLU A 421 -13.93 -0.02 -17.41
C GLU A 421 -14.17 -1.30 -16.59
N PRO A 422 -13.71 -1.36 -15.33
CA PRO A 422 -13.91 -2.55 -14.49
C PRO A 422 -15.38 -2.74 -14.10
N VAL A 423 -16.15 -1.65 -14.05
CA VAL A 423 -17.55 -1.63 -13.59
C VAL A 423 -18.48 -1.27 -14.75
N THR A 424 -19.68 -1.81 -14.77
CA THR A 424 -20.71 -1.51 -15.77
C THR A 424 -21.98 -1.02 -15.11
N GLN A 425 -22.64 -0.09 -15.79
CA GLN A 425 -23.99 0.30 -15.43
C GLN A 425 -24.98 -0.64 -16.13
N THR A 426 -25.77 -1.35 -15.35
CA THR A 426 -26.67 -2.41 -15.82
C THR A 426 -28.11 -2.08 -15.40
N GLU A 427 -29.04 -2.12 -16.35
CA GLU A 427 -30.49 -2.03 -16.06
C GLU A 427 -30.94 -3.33 -15.41
N LEU A 428 -31.58 -3.24 -14.25
CA LEU A 428 -32.16 -4.40 -13.58
C LEU A 428 -33.46 -4.81 -14.32
N ASP A 429 -33.61 -6.09 -14.69
CA ASP A 429 -34.79 -6.60 -15.41
C ASP A 429 -36.03 -6.69 -14.49
N LEU A 430 -36.58 -5.53 -14.13
CA LEU A 430 -37.78 -5.41 -13.30
C LEU A 430 -39.08 -5.52 -14.10
N ARG A 431 -38.98 -5.50 -15.44
CA ARG A 431 -40.12 -5.58 -16.38
C ARG A 431 -41.24 -4.57 -16.12
N LEU A 432 -40.97 -3.45 -15.47
CA LEU A 432 -42.01 -2.46 -15.12
C LEU A 432 -42.69 -1.89 -16.38
N ARG A 433 -41.95 -1.81 -17.49
CA ARG A 433 -42.42 -1.36 -18.80
C ARG A 433 -43.48 -2.25 -19.44
N ASP A 434 -43.60 -3.51 -19.02
CA ASP A 434 -44.65 -4.42 -19.52
C ASP A 434 -46.05 -3.93 -19.17
N THR A 435 -46.19 -3.10 -18.13
CA THR A 435 -47.48 -2.55 -17.66
C THR A 435 -47.57 -1.03 -17.72
N ASP A 436 -46.44 -0.32 -17.74
CA ASP A 436 -46.36 1.13 -17.85
C ASP A 436 -45.20 1.50 -18.78
N ALA A 437 -45.49 1.85 -20.03
CA ALA A 437 -44.47 2.13 -21.04
C ALA A 437 -43.51 3.28 -20.65
N GLU A 438 -43.97 4.19 -19.79
CA GLU A 438 -43.19 5.32 -19.27
C GLU A 438 -42.44 4.98 -17.98
N ALA A 439 -42.46 3.70 -17.56
CA ALA A 439 -41.78 3.28 -16.34
C ALA A 439 -40.26 3.58 -16.42
N PRO A 440 -39.69 4.16 -15.36
CA PRO A 440 -38.28 4.50 -15.29
C PRO A 440 -37.43 3.22 -15.30
N ALA A 441 -36.30 3.27 -15.98
CA ALA A 441 -35.27 2.25 -15.84
C ALA A 441 -34.55 2.44 -14.50
N PHE A 442 -34.26 1.33 -13.82
CA PHE A 442 -33.48 1.33 -12.58
C PHE A 442 -32.12 0.70 -12.87
N PHE A 443 -31.07 1.53 -12.83
CA PHE A 443 -29.71 1.11 -13.15
C PHE A 443 -28.91 0.88 -11.88
N THR A 444 -28.19 -0.22 -11.82
CA THR A 444 -27.20 -0.52 -10.78
C THR A 444 -25.80 -0.62 -11.37
N LEU A 445 -24.80 -0.79 -10.52
CA LEU A 445 -23.42 -1.03 -10.90
C LEU A 445 -23.06 -2.50 -10.67
N ARG A 446 -22.36 -3.10 -11.64
CA ARG A 446 -21.84 -4.47 -11.53
C ARG A 446 -20.40 -4.54 -11.99
N LEU A 447 -19.61 -5.38 -11.34
CA LEU A 447 -18.27 -5.69 -11.82
C LEU A 447 -18.35 -6.49 -13.12
N ARG A 448 -17.44 -6.24 -14.06
CA ARG A 448 -17.30 -7.09 -15.24
C ARG A 448 -16.61 -8.41 -14.87
N ASP A 449 -17.02 -9.50 -15.53
CA ASP A 449 -16.40 -10.83 -15.37
C ASP A 449 -14.87 -10.84 -15.63
N ASN A 450 -14.37 -9.89 -16.42
CA ASN A 450 -12.96 -9.76 -16.77
C ASN A 450 -12.27 -8.55 -16.10
N ALA A 451 -12.88 -7.98 -15.06
CA ALA A 451 -12.30 -6.88 -14.33
C ALA A 451 -10.97 -7.32 -13.71
N ARG A 452 -9.92 -6.55 -13.98
CA ARG A 452 -8.60 -6.73 -13.37
C ARG A 452 -8.11 -5.42 -12.79
N LEU A 453 -7.36 -5.54 -11.71
CA LEU A 453 -6.69 -4.43 -11.08
C LEU A 453 -5.70 -3.78 -12.05
N LEU A 454 -5.73 -2.45 -12.12
CA LEU A 454 -4.83 -1.65 -12.94
C LEU A 454 -3.39 -1.73 -12.39
N GLN A 455 -2.41 -1.87 -13.27
CA GLN A 455 -0.98 -1.87 -12.92
C GLN A 455 -0.25 -0.74 -13.66
N GLU A 456 0.93 -0.34 -13.20
CA GLU A 456 1.68 0.77 -13.82
C GLU A 456 1.93 0.54 -15.32
N HIS A 457 2.30 -0.68 -15.71
CA HIS A 457 2.52 -1.03 -17.10
C HIS A 457 1.28 -0.91 -17.99
N ASP A 458 0.07 -0.89 -17.41
CA ASP A 458 -1.18 -0.70 -18.15
C ASP A 458 -1.39 0.75 -18.59
N PHE A 459 -0.86 1.72 -17.82
CA PHE A 459 -1.14 3.13 -18.04
C PHE A 459 0.07 3.99 -18.38
N ILE A 460 1.30 3.58 -18.08
CA ILE A 460 2.50 4.43 -18.22
C ILE A 460 2.68 5.00 -19.63
N PHE A 461 2.34 4.24 -20.68
CA PHE A 461 2.39 4.69 -22.07
C PHE A 461 1.41 5.82 -22.37
N SER A 462 0.35 5.94 -21.58
CA SER A 462 -0.73 6.93 -21.72
C SER A 462 -0.50 8.20 -20.89
N VAL A 463 0.47 8.18 -19.97
CA VAL A 463 0.79 9.30 -19.06
C VAL A 463 1.42 10.46 -19.81
N LEU A 464 0.96 11.68 -19.50
CA LEU A 464 1.56 12.94 -19.97
C LEU A 464 2.67 13.40 -19.01
N TYR A 465 2.35 13.46 -17.72
CA TYR A 465 3.30 13.76 -16.65
C TYR A 465 2.84 13.11 -15.34
N SER A 466 3.77 12.96 -14.39
CA SER A 466 3.46 12.65 -13.00
C SER A 466 3.94 13.74 -12.06
N GLU A 467 3.33 13.84 -10.88
CA GLU A 467 3.74 14.74 -9.80
C GLU A 467 3.85 13.99 -8.49
N GLU A 468 4.87 14.32 -7.70
CA GLU A 468 5.09 13.79 -6.35
C GLU A 468 5.87 14.80 -5.49
N PRO A 469 5.83 14.69 -4.15
CA PRO A 469 6.72 15.48 -3.28
C PRO A 469 8.20 15.22 -3.62
N ALA A 470 9.01 16.27 -3.71
CA ALA A 470 10.42 16.09 -4.02
C ALA A 470 11.16 15.41 -2.84
N PRO A 471 12.17 14.54 -3.10
CA PRO A 471 12.85 13.78 -2.04
C PRO A 471 13.57 14.62 -0.96
N GLN A 472 13.96 15.85 -1.28
CA GLN A 472 14.77 16.70 -0.41
C GLN A 472 13.95 17.74 0.36
N ASP A 473 12.77 18.12 -0.14
CA ASP A 473 11.89 19.11 0.48
C ASP A 473 10.43 18.80 0.14
N GLU A 474 9.64 18.41 1.15
CA GLU A 474 8.21 18.10 1.02
C GLU A 474 7.37 19.31 0.58
N HIS A 475 7.90 20.54 0.69
CA HIS A 475 7.25 21.76 0.18
C HIS A 475 7.52 22.02 -1.30
N THR A 476 8.31 21.15 -1.96
CA THR A 476 8.57 21.21 -3.39
C THR A 476 7.99 19.98 -4.10
N VAL A 477 7.62 20.17 -5.36
CA VAL A 477 6.99 19.13 -6.19
C VAL A 477 7.94 18.74 -7.31
N LEU A 478 8.17 17.44 -7.46
CA LEU A 478 8.84 16.86 -8.60
C LEU A 478 7.79 16.51 -9.66
N ARG A 479 7.87 17.15 -10.82
CA ARG A 479 7.06 16.82 -12.00
C ARG A 479 7.92 16.08 -13.02
N ILE A 480 7.48 14.91 -13.47
CA ILE A 480 8.19 14.10 -14.47
C ILE A 480 7.33 14.01 -15.72
N HIS A 481 7.87 14.35 -16.88
CA HIS A 481 7.18 14.29 -18.17
C HIS A 481 7.53 13.01 -18.93
N PHE A 482 6.52 12.44 -19.60
CA PHE A 482 6.64 11.18 -20.32
C PHE A 482 6.29 11.31 -21.81
N GLU A 483 6.98 10.54 -22.64
CA GLU A 483 6.68 10.27 -24.04
C GLU A 483 6.77 8.76 -24.28
N ASP A 484 5.67 8.13 -24.71
CA ASP A 484 5.57 6.68 -24.92
C ASP A 484 6.13 5.82 -23.76
N GLY A 485 5.83 6.24 -22.53
CA GLY A 485 6.27 5.55 -21.29
C GLY A 485 7.73 5.82 -20.90
N LEU A 486 8.48 6.60 -21.66
CA LEU A 486 9.85 7.02 -21.34
C LEU A 486 9.88 8.43 -20.76
N ILE A 487 10.75 8.65 -19.78
CA ILE A 487 10.98 9.99 -19.23
C ILE A 487 11.68 10.86 -20.27
N VAL A 488 11.17 12.09 -20.46
CA VAL A 488 11.75 13.10 -21.36
C VAL A 488 12.30 14.31 -20.61
N SER A 489 11.65 14.72 -19.53
CA SER A 489 12.13 15.78 -18.65
C SER A 489 11.59 15.63 -17.23
N ALA A 490 12.23 16.29 -16.28
CA ALA A 490 11.70 16.44 -14.92
C ALA A 490 12.00 17.84 -14.37
N GLU A 491 11.12 18.37 -13.53
CA GLU A 491 11.20 19.70 -12.94
C GLU A 491 10.96 19.62 -11.43
N ILE A 492 11.80 20.29 -10.63
CA ILE A 492 11.52 20.52 -9.21
C ILE A 492 10.98 21.93 -9.06
N LYS A 493 9.79 22.07 -8.47
CA LYS A 493 9.09 23.35 -8.32
C LYS A 493 8.77 23.70 -6.89
N LYS A 494 8.86 24.99 -6.57
CA LYS A 494 8.35 25.60 -5.34
C LYS A 494 7.29 26.64 -5.72
N GLY A 495 6.02 26.24 -5.68
CA GLY A 495 4.93 27.06 -6.22
C GLY A 495 5.06 27.23 -7.74
N THR A 496 5.20 28.47 -8.21
CA THR A 496 5.37 28.79 -9.65
C THR A 496 6.82 28.77 -10.11
N GLN A 497 7.77 28.66 -9.19
CA GLN A 497 9.20 28.73 -9.47
C GLN A 497 9.79 27.34 -9.73
N THR A 498 10.63 27.23 -10.75
CA THR A 498 11.40 26.02 -11.07
C THR A 498 12.80 26.14 -10.47
N LEU A 499 13.14 25.26 -9.53
CA LEU A 499 14.44 25.22 -8.87
C LEU A 499 15.43 24.28 -9.57
N ALA A 500 14.91 23.28 -10.27
CA ALA A 500 15.74 22.38 -11.07
C ALA A 500 15.00 21.91 -12.31
N HIS A 501 15.73 21.74 -13.40
CA HIS A 501 15.23 21.18 -14.65
C HIS A 501 16.18 20.08 -15.15
N THR A 502 15.63 18.91 -15.43
CA THR A 502 16.35 17.72 -15.86
C THR A 502 15.87 17.29 -17.24
N ARG A 503 16.80 16.98 -18.15
CA ARG A 503 16.48 16.50 -19.50
C ARG A 503 16.99 15.08 -19.72
N TYR A 504 16.15 14.29 -20.39
CA TYR A 504 16.43 12.93 -20.77
C TYR A 504 16.39 12.77 -22.29
N ARG A 505 17.12 11.79 -22.81
CA ARG A 505 17.07 11.36 -24.20
C ARG A 505 16.94 9.85 -24.24
N ASN A 506 15.82 9.35 -24.75
CA ASN A 506 15.48 7.92 -24.74
C ASN A 506 15.56 7.29 -23.33
N GLY A 507 15.09 8.02 -22.31
CA GLY A 507 15.15 7.60 -20.90
C GLY A 507 16.52 7.71 -20.23
N VAL A 508 17.58 8.09 -20.95
CA VAL A 508 18.92 8.33 -20.38
C VAL A 508 19.07 9.78 -19.98
N LEU A 509 19.56 10.04 -18.77
CA LEU A 509 19.85 11.39 -18.27
C LEU A 509 20.93 12.06 -19.12
N VAL A 510 20.70 13.29 -19.59
CA VAL A 510 21.66 14.04 -20.43
C VAL A 510 22.07 15.36 -19.78
N GLN A 511 21.18 15.99 -19.02
CA GLN A 511 21.43 17.34 -18.51
C GLN A 511 20.62 17.62 -17.24
N LYS A 512 21.20 18.37 -16.29
CA LYS A 512 20.49 19.00 -15.18
C LYS A 512 20.89 20.47 -15.06
N GLU A 513 19.93 21.31 -14.73
CA GLU A 513 20.09 22.74 -14.49
C GLU A 513 19.53 23.02 -13.08
N TYR A 514 20.25 23.78 -12.24
CA TYR A 514 19.80 24.17 -10.88
C TYR A 514 19.82 25.69 -10.70
N ASP A 515 18.76 26.21 -10.10
CA ASP A 515 18.55 27.58 -9.63
C ASP A 515 18.52 27.52 -8.11
N TYR A 516 19.66 27.76 -7.46
CA TYR A 516 19.82 27.53 -6.02
C TYR A 516 19.23 28.65 -5.17
N ASP A 517 19.27 29.89 -5.66
CA ASP A 517 18.76 31.05 -4.90
C ASP A 517 17.31 31.41 -5.24
N GLY A 518 16.76 30.78 -6.28
CA GLY A 518 15.38 30.97 -6.67
C GLY A 518 15.17 32.37 -7.24
N ASP A 519 15.98 32.81 -8.19
CA ASP A 519 15.71 34.04 -8.94
C ASP A 519 15.29 33.81 -10.40
N GLY A 520 15.24 32.54 -10.84
CA GLY A 520 14.89 32.12 -12.19
C GLY A 520 16.10 32.02 -13.14
N PHE A 521 17.31 32.29 -12.66
CA PHE A 521 18.55 31.98 -13.35
C PHE A 521 19.07 30.62 -12.89
N PHE A 522 19.60 29.81 -13.81
CA PHE A 522 20.17 28.51 -13.46
C PHE A 522 21.69 28.65 -13.38
N GLU A 523 22.25 28.78 -12.17
CA GLU A 523 23.69 28.95 -11.96
C GLU A 523 24.46 27.67 -12.31
N VAL A 524 23.88 26.49 -12.10
CA VAL A 524 24.60 25.22 -12.24
C VAL A 524 24.04 24.37 -13.36
N LEU A 525 24.93 23.93 -14.25
CA LEU A 525 24.66 23.04 -15.36
C LEU A 525 25.48 21.74 -15.24
N GLU A 526 24.82 20.61 -15.08
CA GLU A 526 25.42 19.28 -15.18
C GLU A 526 25.11 18.66 -16.55
N GLN A 527 26.11 18.03 -17.17
CA GLN A 527 25.99 17.31 -18.43
C GLN A 527 26.46 15.87 -18.26
N TYR A 528 25.79 14.97 -18.97
CA TYR A 528 25.96 13.53 -18.82
C TYR A 528 26.25 12.87 -20.18
N ASP A 529 27.06 11.82 -20.15
CA ASP A 529 27.43 11.06 -21.34
C ASP A 529 26.27 10.19 -21.87
N LYS A 530 26.52 9.43 -22.95
CA LYS A 530 25.50 8.56 -23.57
C LYS A 530 25.06 7.40 -22.69
N GLN A 531 25.79 7.11 -21.62
CA GLN A 531 25.52 6.06 -20.65
C GLN A 531 24.85 6.63 -19.38
N GLY A 532 24.70 7.96 -19.27
CA GLY A 532 24.14 8.64 -18.12
C GLY A 532 25.15 8.87 -16.99
N ASN A 533 26.45 8.77 -17.25
CA ASN A 533 27.49 9.15 -16.27
C ASN A 533 27.75 10.65 -16.37
N LEU A 534 28.06 11.28 -15.23
CA LEU A 534 28.43 12.69 -15.19
C LEU A 534 29.68 12.93 -16.05
N GLU A 535 29.58 13.86 -17.01
CA GLU A 535 30.65 14.25 -17.93
C GLU A 535 31.20 15.65 -17.59
N LYS A 536 30.32 16.59 -17.23
CA LYS A 536 30.69 17.97 -16.96
C LYS A 536 29.78 18.62 -15.91
N ILE A 537 30.34 19.46 -15.04
CA ILE A 537 29.61 20.44 -14.23
C ILE A 537 30.09 21.82 -14.65
N SER A 538 29.21 22.79 -14.82
CA SER A 538 29.56 24.20 -15.11
C SER A 538 28.75 25.10 -14.17
N VAL A 539 29.37 26.16 -13.66
CA VAL A 539 28.78 27.09 -12.69
C VAL A 539 29.00 28.52 -13.16
N ASP A 540 27.92 29.29 -13.21
CA ASP A 540 27.84 30.70 -13.57
C ASP A 540 27.40 31.47 -12.31
N VAL A 541 28.36 32.05 -11.62
CA VAL A 541 28.21 32.68 -10.31
C VAL A 541 27.67 34.11 -10.44
N ASP A 542 28.06 34.83 -11.49
CA ASP A 542 27.70 36.24 -11.69
C ASP A 542 26.45 36.45 -12.57
N LYS A 543 25.89 35.35 -13.10
CA LYS A 543 24.65 35.24 -13.88
C LYS A 543 24.75 35.88 -15.26
N ASN A 544 25.93 35.88 -15.87
CA ASN A 544 26.19 36.54 -17.15
C ASN A 544 26.09 35.61 -18.38
N LYS A 545 25.85 34.31 -18.18
CA LYS A 545 25.77 33.19 -19.17
C LYS A 545 27.11 32.65 -19.64
N LEU A 546 28.21 33.08 -19.04
CA LEU A 546 29.52 32.47 -19.15
C LEU A 546 29.76 31.67 -17.85
N PHE A 547 30.68 30.71 -17.90
CA PHE A 547 30.89 29.79 -16.77
C PHE A 547 32.29 30.02 -16.21
N GLU A 548 32.39 30.71 -15.08
CA GLU A 548 33.66 30.98 -14.39
C GLU A 548 34.25 29.70 -13.80
N TYR A 549 33.41 28.69 -13.52
CA TYR A 549 33.86 27.41 -12.99
C TYR A 549 33.30 26.22 -13.79
N TYR A 550 34.14 25.23 -14.06
CA TYR A 550 33.66 23.97 -14.61
C TYR A 550 34.54 22.76 -14.28
N GLU A 551 33.90 21.62 -14.09
CA GLU A 551 34.50 20.32 -13.87
C GLU A 551 34.29 19.41 -15.08
N VAL A 552 35.29 18.59 -15.42
CA VAL A 552 35.20 17.58 -16.48
C VAL A 552 35.59 16.22 -15.89
N TYR A 553 34.70 15.25 -16.08
CA TYR A 553 34.82 13.89 -15.59
C TYR A 553 35.12 12.96 -16.76
N LYS A 554 36.32 12.37 -16.77
CA LYS A 554 36.75 11.47 -17.86
C LYS A 554 36.44 10.03 -17.54
N THR A 555 36.24 9.23 -18.59
CA THR A 555 35.97 7.78 -18.50
C THR A 555 37.09 6.98 -17.83
N ASP A 556 38.31 7.50 -17.78
CA ASP A 556 39.44 6.86 -17.11
C ASP A 556 39.48 7.11 -15.59
N GLY A 557 38.55 7.91 -15.05
CA GLY A 557 38.48 8.31 -13.65
C GLY A 557 39.21 9.63 -13.34
N THR A 558 39.79 10.30 -14.35
CA THR A 558 40.39 11.62 -14.17
C THR A 558 39.31 12.69 -14.01
N VAL A 559 39.47 13.56 -13.01
CA VAL A 559 38.59 14.72 -12.79
C VAL A 559 39.40 15.99 -12.97
N ILE A 560 38.91 16.93 -13.79
CA ILE A 560 39.57 18.21 -14.06
C ILE A 560 38.64 19.34 -13.64
N LYS A 561 39.05 20.14 -12.66
CA LYS A 561 38.36 21.34 -12.19
C LYS A 561 39.06 22.58 -12.75
N ASN A 562 38.31 23.54 -13.28
CA ASN A 562 38.83 24.72 -13.95
C ASN A 562 38.15 25.98 -13.41
N TRP A 563 38.94 27.03 -13.24
CA TRP A 563 38.51 28.37 -12.85
C TRP A 563 38.97 29.35 -13.93
N ASP A 564 38.02 30.00 -14.59
CA ASP A 564 38.17 30.92 -15.72
C ASP A 564 37.51 32.26 -15.33
N GLU A 565 38.13 32.99 -14.41
CA GLU A 565 37.57 34.21 -13.79
C GLU A 565 37.40 35.36 -14.78
N ASN A 566 38.13 35.34 -15.90
CA ASN A 566 38.05 36.36 -16.94
C ASN A 566 37.15 35.95 -18.13
N GLU A 567 36.62 34.73 -18.08
CA GLU A 567 35.72 34.11 -19.06
C GLU A 567 36.26 34.11 -20.51
N ASP A 568 37.59 34.00 -20.67
CA ASP A 568 38.26 34.01 -21.98
C ASP A 568 38.35 32.62 -22.64
N GLY A 569 37.91 31.57 -21.93
CA GLY A 569 37.94 30.16 -22.37
C GLY A 569 39.25 29.45 -22.04
N THR A 570 40.23 30.13 -21.43
CA THR A 570 41.48 29.56 -20.93
C THR A 570 41.55 29.73 -19.42
N PRO A 571 41.33 28.65 -18.63
CA PRO A 571 41.24 28.80 -17.19
C PRO A 571 42.54 29.32 -16.59
N GLU A 572 42.43 30.33 -15.72
CA GLU A 572 43.54 30.83 -14.90
C GLU A 572 44.14 29.72 -14.05
N ILE A 573 43.28 28.82 -13.55
CA ILE A 573 43.68 27.71 -12.69
C ILE A 573 42.99 26.42 -13.10
N GLN A 574 43.76 25.35 -13.20
CA GLN A 574 43.29 24.01 -13.48
C GLN A 574 43.81 23.02 -12.44
N TYR A 575 42.91 22.27 -11.82
CA TYR A 575 43.23 21.16 -10.92
C TYR A 575 42.83 19.83 -11.55
N THR A 576 43.79 18.93 -11.74
CA THR A 576 43.57 17.59 -12.30
C THR A 576 43.82 16.53 -11.24
N GLN A 577 42.80 15.75 -10.90
CA GLN A 577 42.91 14.57 -10.06
C GLN A 577 42.98 13.32 -10.94
N PHE A 578 44.00 12.49 -10.72
CA PHE A 578 44.21 11.25 -11.46
C PHE A 578 43.62 10.04 -10.72
N PRO A 579 43.29 8.95 -11.44
CA PRO A 579 42.72 7.74 -10.84
C PRO A 579 43.61 7.09 -9.77
N SER A 580 44.91 7.35 -9.80
CA SER A 580 45.87 6.84 -8.81
C SER A 580 45.80 7.54 -7.45
N GLY A 581 44.98 8.58 -7.30
CA GLY A 581 44.93 9.45 -6.11
C GLY A 581 45.95 10.59 -6.10
N ASN A 582 46.83 10.66 -7.11
CA ASN A 582 47.71 11.82 -7.31
C ASN A 582 46.91 12.96 -7.96
N ALA A 583 47.39 14.19 -7.80
CA ALA A 583 46.78 15.35 -8.44
C ALA A 583 47.82 16.34 -8.95
N GLN A 584 47.38 17.28 -9.78
CA GLN A 584 48.20 18.38 -10.28
C GLN A 584 47.38 19.67 -10.37
N THR A 585 47.87 20.76 -9.81
CA THR A 585 47.34 22.12 -10.07
C THR A 585 48.25 22.83 -11.04
N VAL A 586 47.69 23.56 -12.00
CA VAL A 586 48.42 24.44 -12.92
C VAL A 586 47.77 25.82 -12.94
N TRP A 587 48.56 26.88 -12.81
CA TRP A 587 48.10 28.27 -13.03
C TRP A 587 49.16 29.10 -13.74
N LYS A 588 48.79 30.29 -14.24
CA LYS A 588 49.73 31.19 -14.92
C LYS A 588 50.52 32.04 -13.91
N HIS A 589 51.85 32.01 -14.00
CA HIS A 589 52.70 32.87 -13.15
C HIS A 589 52.54 34.35 -13.51
N ARG A 590 52.19 35.19 -12.53
CA ARG A 590 51.78 36.60 -12.71
C ARG A 590 52.75 37.44 -13.55
N TYR A 591 54.06 37.29 -13.35
CA TYR A 591 55.06 38.13 -14.04
C TYR A 591 55.70 37.49 -15.27
N SER A 592 55.90 36.18 -15.24
CA SER A 592 56.64 35.48 -16.31
C SER A 592 55.73 34.89 -17.37
N GLY A 593 54.43 34.75 -17.08
CA GLY A 593 53.47 34.05 -17.92
C GLY A 593 53.72 32.54 -18.04
N LEU A 594 54.74 32.00 -17.37
CA LEU A 594 55.06 30.57 -17.37
C LEU A 594 54.08 29.80 -16.47
N PRO A 595 53.77 28.53 -16.78
CA PRO A 595 52.89 27.73 -15.93
C PRO A 595 53.57 27.41 -14.60
N VAL A 596 52.88 27.69 -13.50
CA VAL A 596 53.20 27.15 -12.18
C VAL A 596 52.45 25.83 -12.03
N SER A 597 53.18 24.74 -11.80
CA SER A 597 52.60 23.40 -11.64
C SER A 597 52.93 22.85 -10.27
N VAL A 598 51.91 22.46 -9.50
CA VAL A 598 52.04 21.76 -8.22
C VAL A 598 51.62 20.31 -8.41
N TYR A 599 52.45 19.39 -7.98
CA TYR A 599 52.20 17.95 -8.03
C TYR A 599 51.92 17.45 -6.61
N TYR A 600 50.81 16.73 -6.46
CA TYR A 600 50.36 16.16 -5.20
C TYR A 600 50.50 14.65 -5.22
N LYS A 601 50.86 14.12 -4.06
CA LYS A 601 50.93 12.69 -3.80
C LYS A 601 50.26 12.43 -2.45
N ASP A 602 49.28 11.53 -2.43
CA ASP A 602 48.49 11.21 -1.24
C ASP A 602 47.88 12.47 -0.56
N GLY A 603 47.44 13.45 -1.37
CA GLY A 603 46.85 14.72 -0.91
C GLY A 603 47.84 15.78 -0.41
N ALA A 604 49.13 15.47 -0.33
CA ALA A 604 50.16 16.43 0.08
C ALA A 604 50.95 16.99 -1.13
N PRO A 605 51.29 18.29 -1.15
CA PRO A 605 52.12 18.85 -2.22
C PRO A 605 53.56 18.31 -2.11
N GLU A 606 54.00 17.61 -3.16
CA GLU A 606 55.32 16.97 -3.23
C GLU A 606 56.33 17.87 -3.97
N ARG A 607 55.89 18.54 -5.03
CA ARG A 607 56.77 19.29 -5.93
C ARG A 607 56.06 20.46 -6.58
N LEU A 608 56.74 21.60 -6.71
CA LEU A 608 56.28 22.78 -7.46
C LEU A 608 57.31 23.15 -8.53
N THR A 609 56.84 23.48 -9.74
CA THR A 609 57.67 24.04 -10.81
C THR A 609 57.10 25.34 -11.35
N ILE A 610 57.97 26.29 -11.71
CA ILE A 610 57.61 27.42 -12.58
C ILE A 610 58.28 27.20 -13.94
N GLY A 611 57.48 26.97 -14.98
CA GLY A 611 57.95 26.50 -16.28
C GLY A 611 58.58 25.10 -16.19
N ARG A 612 59.91 25.02 -16.31
CA ARG A 612 60.68 23.76 -16.15
C ARG A 612 61.55 23.73 -14.89
N THR A 613 61.52 24.79 -14.09
CA THR A 613 62.41 24.96 -12.94
C THR A 613 61.70 24.52 -11.67
N ASN A 614 62.30 23.60 -10.89
CA ASN A 614 61.80 23.25 -9.57
C ASN A 614 61.99 24.44 -8.62
N VAL A 615 60.94 24.78 -7.87
CA VAL A 615 60.95 25.84 -6.87
C VAL A 615 60.74 25.22 -5.48
N PRO A 616 61.55 25.58 -4.47
CA PRO A 616 61.36 25.08 -3.11
C PRO A 616 59.98 25.47 -2.56
N LEU A 617 59.28 24.47 -2.01
CA LEU A 617 58.05 24.63 -1.24
C LEU A 617 58.40 24.75 0.25
N ILE A 618 58.18 25.91 0.85
CA ILE A 618 58.47 26.15 2.28
C ILE A 618 57.17 26.12 3.06
N LYS A 619 56.88 24.98 3.71
CA LYS A 619 55.67 24.81 4.54
C LYS A 619 55.71 25.74 5.76
N ASP A 620 54.59 26.41 6.02
CA ASP A 620 54.36 27.17 7.24
C ASP A 620 54.20 26.23 8.46
N PRO A 621 54.79 26.54 9.64
CA PRO A 621 54.71 25.64 10.79
C PRO A 621 53.31 25.45 11.37
N SER A 622 52.46 26.47 11.25
CA SER A 622 51.18 26.53 11.98
C SER A 622 49.95 26.39 11.08
N TYR A 623 50.10 26.62 9.78
CA TYR A 623 49.00 26.61 8.81
C TYR A 623 49.34 25.75 7.59
N ASN A 624 48.31 25.30 6.84
CA ASN A 624 48.49 24.61 5.55
C ASN A 624 48.84 25.60 4.43
N VAL A 625 49.84 26.44 4.68
CA VAL A 625 50.33 27.49 3.78
C VAL A 625 51.74 27.12 3.33
N TYR A 626 52.03 27.28 2.04
CA TYR A 626 53.31 26.95 1.41
C TYR A 626 53.87 28.18 0.71
N TRP A 627 55.01 28.65 1.15
CA TRP A 627 55.70 29.80 0.57
C TRP A 627 56.59 29.37 -0.59
N LEU A 628 56.43 30.03 -1.73
CA LEU A 628 57.27 29.87 -2.92
C LEU A 628 58.54 30.71 -2.74
N GLU A 629 59.70 30.09 -2.98
CA GLU A 629 61.04 30.70 -2.95
C GLU A 629 61.51 31.19 -1.56
N ARG A 630 60.72 32.02 -0.88
CA ARG A 630 61.08 32.66 0.40
C ARG A 630 59.87 32.89 1.30
N ARG A 631 60.04 32.54 2.58
CA ARG A 631 59.12 32.91 3.68
C ARG A 631 59.57 34.25 4.32
N PRO A 632 58.76 35.32 4.29
CA PRO A 632 59.11 36.60 4.94
C PRO A 632 58.97 36.52 6.47
N SER A 633 59.62 37.43 7.19
CA SER A 633 59.59 37.45 8.67
C SER A 633 58.22 37.83 9.26
N PHE A 634 57.31 38.38 8.46
CA PHE A 634 55.95 38.72 8.85
C PHE A 634 54.92 37.66 8.43
N SER A 635 55.39 36.49 7.96
CA SER A 635 54.55 35.41 7.39
C SER A 635 53.49 34.86 8.34
N ASP A 636 53.75 34.77 9.65
CA ASP A 636 52.81 34.14 10.60
C ASP A 636 51.43 34.83 10.59
N LYS A 637 51.41 36.17 10.61
CA LYS A 637 50.15 36.95 10.56
C LYS A 637 49.48 36.90 9.18
N VAL A 638 50.27 36.78 8.12
CA VAL A 638 49.75 36.65 6.74
C VAL A 638 49.13 35.28 6.55
N ALA A 639 49.76 34.21 7.03
CA ALA A 639 49.27 32.85 6.97
C ALA A 639 47.96 32.67 7.78
N GLU A 640 47.89 33.26 8.98
CA GLU A 640 46.65 33.34 9.77
C GLU A 640 45.54 34.02 8.95
N LYS A 641 45.82 35.20 8.39
CA LYS A 641 44.80 35.96 7.66
C LYS A 641 44.37 35.30 6.36
N LEU A 642 45.28 34.69 5.61
CA LEU A 642 44.94 33.94 4.40
C LEU A 642 44.09 32.71 4.74
N THR A 643 44.40 32.02 5.84
CA THR A 643 43.56 30.91 6.32
C THR A 643 42.15 31.39 6.67
N GLU A 644 41.99 32.55 7.31
CA GLU A 644 40.68 33.14 7.58
C GLU A 644 39.93 33.53 6.30
N VAL A 645 40.62 34.13 5.32
CA VAL A 645 39.99 34.56 4.07
C VAL A 645 39.52 33.37 3.25
N PHE A 646 40.34 32.32 3.15
CA PHE A 646 39.97 31.08 2.47
C PHE A 646 39.18 30.10 3.36
N ALA A 647 38.69 30.53 4.52
CA ALA A 647 37.83 29.70 5.38
C ALA A 647 36.34 29.77 4.98
N ASP A 648 35.90 30.82 4.29
CA ASP A 648 34.56 30.93 3.71
C ASP A 648 34.51 30.26 2.32
N ASP A 649 33.60 29.29 2.23
CA ASP A 649 33.05 28.57 1.07
C ASP A 649 33.84 27.59 0.14
N ALA A 650 33.17 26.43 0.04
CA ALA A 650 33.04 25.33 -0.92
C ALA A 650 33.91 25.12 -2.18
N SER A 651 34.89 25.95 -2.53
CA SER A 651 35.72 25.75 -3.74
C SER A 651 37.13 25.23 -3.44
N ASP A 652 37.55 24.20 -4.17
CA ASP A 652 38.88 23.57 -3.97
C ASP A 652 40.05 24.46 -4.45
N VAL A 653 39.78 25.56 -5.17
CA VAL A 653 40.78 26.54 -5.60
C VAL A 653 40.17 27.93 -5.68
N GLU A 654 40.87 28.92 -5.12
CA GLU A 654 40.55 30.35 -5.21
C GLU A 654 41.89 31.11 -5.14
N ALA A 655 42.06 32.19 -5.90
CA ALA A 655 43.28 33.00 -5.88
C ALA A 655 43.02 34.41 -5.36
N GLN A 656 43.96 34.94 -4.56
CA GLN A 656 43.84 36.29 -4.00
C GLN A 656 45.16 37.06 -4.14
N THR A 657 45.04 38.33 -4.52
CA THR A 657 46.18 39.26 -4.51
C THR A 657 46.03 40.28 -3.38
N VAL A 658 47.06 40.43 -2.56
CA VAL A 658 47.09 41.40 -1.45
C VAL A 658 48.35 42.24 -1.51
N LEU A 659 48.21 43.56 -1.35
CA LEU A 659 49.35 44.48 -1.25
C LEU A 659 49.68 44.73 0.23
N ILE A 660 50.92 44.43 0.65
CA ILE A 660 51.42 44.69 2.00
C ILE A 660 52.72 45.50 1.91
N GLY A 661 52.61 46.81 2.13
CA GLY A 661 53.74 47.74 1.99
C GLY A 661 54.27 47.76 0.55
N ASN A 662 55.56 47.42 0.37
CA ASN A 662 56.22 47.33 -0.95
C ASN A 662 56.15 45.92 -1.56
N TYR A 663 55.32 45.04 -1.00
CA TYR A 663 55.17 43.68 -1.48
C TYR A 663 53.78 43.43 -2.03
N GLU A 664 53.73 42.70 -3.13
CA GLU A 664 52.53 42.07 -3.66
C GLU A 664 52.57 40.59 -3.30
N LEU A 665 51.52 40.11 -2.63
CA LEU A 665 51.31 38.71 -2.32
C LEU A 665 50.28 38.14 -3.29
N TYR A 666 50.64 37.05 -3.95
CA TYR A 666 49.70 36.25 -4.72
C TYR A 666 49.54 34.90 -4.03
N ALA A 667 48.34 34.63 -3.54
CA ALA A 667 47.98 33.39 -2.87
C ALA A 667 47.04 32.59 -3.78
N VAL A 668 47.30 31.30 -3.94
CA VAL A 668 46.43 30.36 -4.66
C VAL A 668 46.09 29.22 -3.70
N ARG A 669 44.82 29.06 -3.36
CA ARG A 669 44.33 27.87 -2.65
C ARG A 669 44.24 26.72 -3.65
N SER A 670 44.74 25.54 -3.31
CA SER A 670 44.52 24.33 -4.10
C SER A 670 44.75 23.04 -3.30
N GLY A 671 43.87 22.05 -3.48
CA GLY A 671 43.98 20.74 -2.82
C GLY A 671 44.04 20.85 -1.29
N GLY A 672 43.27 21.76 -0.69
CA GLY A 672 43.26 22.01 0.76
C GLY A 672 44.48 22.76 1.31
N ASN A 673 45.39 23.25 0.46
CA ASN A 673 46.59 24.00 0.83
C ASN A 673 46.59 25.39 0.19
N ILE A 674 47.31 26.36 0.75
CA ILE A 674 47.44 27.71 0.18
C ILE A 674 48.89 27.94 -0.26
N PHE A 675 49.11 28.27 -1.51
CA PHE A 675 50.43 28.55 -2.09
C PHE A 675 50.63 30.05 -2.22
N VAL A 676 51.66 30.60 -1.57
CA VAL A 676 51.89 32.04 -1.49
C VAL A 676 53.21 32.40 -2.14
N GLN A 677 53.16 33.33 -3.09
CA GLN A 677 54.33 33.94 -3.68
C GLN A 677 54.40 35.42 -3.34
N LEU A 678 55.60 35.88 -2.97
CA LEU A 678 55.88 37.26 -2.63
C LEU A 678 56.63 37.93 -3.78
N PHE A 679 56.11 39.05 -4.27
CA PHE A 679 56.75 39.89 -5.25
C PHE A 679 57.11 41.24 -4.62
N THR A 680 58.26 41.80 -4.99
CA THR A 680 58.61 43.18 -4.67
C THR A 680 58.06 44.10 -5.75
N ILE A 681 57.23 45.06 -5.37
CA ILE A 681 56.68 46.06 -6.31
C ILE A 681 57.86 46.86 -6.90
N PRO A 682 58.04 46.89 -8.23
CA PRO A 682 59.08 47.70 -8.83
C PRO A 682 58.75 49.18 -8.63
N VAL A 683 59.58 49.90 -7.88
CA VAL A 683 59.53 51.36 -7.79
C VAL A 683 59.79 51.91 -9.19
N THR A 684 58.81 52.58 -9.79
CA THR A 684 58.98 53.26 -11.08
C THR A 684 60.07 54.32 -10.94
N ALA A 685 60.87 54.48 -12.00
CA ALA A 685 62.07 55.33 -12.01
C ALA A 685 61.80 56.84 -11.78
N GLU A 686 60.55 57.26 -11.60
CA GLU A 686 60.17 58.65 -11.30
C GLU A 686 60.13 58.99 -9.81
N GLU A 687 60.13 58.02 -8.89
CA GLU A 687 60.08 58.29 -7.44
C GLU A 687 61.46 58.32 -6.75
N ARG A 688 62.56 58.27 -7.53
CA ARG A 688 63.94 58.38 -7.02
C ARG A 688 64.59 59.75 -7.24
N ARG A 689 63.82 60.82 -7.43
CA ARG A 689 64.35 62.19 -7.48
C ARG A 689 63.87 63.05 -6.32
#